data_AF-A0A975J1H1-F1
#
_entry.id   AF-A0A975J1H1-F1
#
_cell.length_a   1.000
_cell.length_b   1.000
_cell.length_c   1.000
_cell.angle_alpha   90.00
_cell.angle_beta   90.00
_cell.angle_gamma   90.00
#
_symmetry.space_group_name_H-M   'P 1'
#
loop_
_entity.id
_entity.type
_entity.pdbx_description
1 polymer ?
#
loop_
_entity_poly.entity_id
_entity_poly.type
_entity_poly.pdbx_seq_one_letter_code
_entity_poly.pdbx_strand_id
1 'polypeptide(L)'
;MKPPPQGLSPVRIYVLWHPEFDAQADAAGSNQSSESGKSAPRGLTIARRLYHWFRLENMEGIPVYFRSAAGEQPDGSPLKSPPPISEDCRINYIIPLIDANMVASPEWRRYVAELAAKHGASGGCTTRVFPVAVDPVAYNMPESMRKLNFIRHDMRQPSEVADMKLIAKLTEVLCRDMRFYLQQQSAGGRMQQVPGKLKIFLSHAKADDTREAVKLKEFIQGETQCEAFFDETDIASGYDYEEVLKKAITEDSAGLIVVQGDHYADRPWCRKEIRDFLQPVPDPLVKRRRNRMFIIPPVVVVQTMQGKQIARTIPELGHAPCVRWQDDSPRFVVTTLLREILLGMFYRLIGIGLANRGGGAECVVINRTPDPVMVNRLISFPQKKSPADHGGATIEKIIHPGYGLSLMERQGLEMAFPKVKFYSYSELSIVSPAGGGCLEDVGSLDGKVFSVSVGDASDALVNGMGDEHNQELLLRLLRPLLRKRSSVLYGGAVPCAHVSSEPWKERVNFTGVILHLLLSERSADKSGKGPGTRLFNLSAGLSSRAITRQVIAQWTDVCSFIPVDEKTAGLEPIPPVPKPDSRMGSEELTLGEKRKIKKEDLARMEKYQRIKLATNAACLTVMRRTACMSMPCVLPDKPVGRSQNLKVKTFAHLFLGGKILGYSGIIPGVFEEMLHAFEAGKPVFVIGESRGASGLVARWLAYPPKSRPPELTVDYYLKETSPGDESCNERFKIIREGLQAMTYPGKLTPDEALDRLWSFIRNANSQKKVAELLRNGLNGSQNHRLLTSGSSKEICPLVWTGINELTKSSGNSNAVARKTVPRKRSPGGR
;
A
#
# COMPACT_ATOMS: atom_id res chain seq x y z
N MET A 1 -20.11 23.64 0.39
CA MET A 1 -18.77 23.24 0.86
C MET A 1 -17.70 23.87 -0.02
N LYS A 2 -16.66 24.49 0.55
CA LYS A 2 -15.42 24.74 -0.20
C LYS A 2 -14.80 23.37 -0.54
N PRO A 3 -14.36 23.13 -1.79
CA PRO A 3 -13.65 21.90 -2.11
C PRO A 3 -12.37 21.83 -1.24
N PRO A 4 -11.98 20.65 -0.73
CA PRO A 4 -10.66 20.50 -0.13
C PRO A 4 -9.60 20.94 -1.16
N PRO A 5 -8.39 21.36 -0.72
CA PRO A 5 -7.32 21.64 -1.66
C PRO A 5 -7.12 20.41 -2.55
N GLN A 6 -6.94 20.66 -3.84
CA GLN A 6 -7.16 19.65 -4.89
C GLN A 6 -6.36 18.37 -4.60
N GLY A 7 -7.07 17.25 -4.70
CA GLY A 7 -6.49 15.91 -4.56
C GLY A 7 -6.36 15.41 -3.14
N LEU A 8 -6.39 16.21 -2.07
CA LEU A 8 -6.18 15.74 -0.69
C LEU A 8 -7.30 14.84 -0.16
N SER A 9 -6.93 13.78 0.58
CA SER A 9 -7.93 12.91 1.21
C SER A 9 -8.78 13.75 2.17
N PRO A 10 -10.12 13.74 2.08
CA PRO A 10 -10.96 14.55 2.94
C PRO A 10 -10.87 14.10 4.40
N VAL A 11 -10.52 12.84 4.64
CA VAL A 11 -10.39 12.24 5.97
C VAL A 11 -9.03 11.56 6.09
N ARG A 12 -8.39 11.70 7.24
CA ARG A 12 -7.14 11.01 7.58
C ARG A 12 -7.21 10.45 8.99
N ILE A 13 -6.56 9.32 9.21
CA ILE A 13 -6.39 8.71 10.53
C ILE A 13 -4.91 8.81 10.91
N TYR A 14 -4.62 9.21 12.14
CA TYR A 14 -3.28 9.20 12.72
C TYR A 14 -3.28 8.32 13.96
N VAL A 15 -2.41 7.31 14.00
CA VAL A 15 -2.18 6.46 15.16
C VAL A 15 -0.89 6.92 15.85
N LEU A 16 -1.00 7.29 17.11
CA LEU A 16 0.10 7.87 17.90
C LEU A 16 0.48 6.89 19.03
N TRP A 17 1.77 6.64 19.24
CA TRP A 17 2.25 5.88 20.41
C TRP A 17 3.68 6.31 20.78
N HIS A 18 4.05 6.15 22.05
CA HIS A 18 5.41 6.45 22.50
C HIS A 18 6.40 5.37 22.00
N PRO A 19 7.63 5.71 21.52
CA PRO A 19 8.61 4.73 21.05
C PRO A 19 8.95 3.64 22.06
N GLU A 20 9.07 4.01 23.35
CA GLU A 20 9.41 3.06 24.41
C GLU A 20 8.28 2.05 24.70
N PHE A 21 7.06 2.29 24.21
CA PHE A 21 6.00 1.28 24.25
C PHE A 21 6.38 0.03 23.45
N ASP A 22 7.16 0.21 22.38
CA ASP A 22 7.68 -0.90 21.58
C ASP A 22 8.95 -1.51 22.19
N ALA A 23 9.74 -0.74 22.94
CA ALA A 23 10.99 -1.21 23.56
C ALA A 23 10.75 -2.15 24.76
N GLN A 24 9.65 -1.98 25.50
CA GLN A 24 9.29 -2.85 26.63
C GLN A 24 8.92 -4.28 26.21
N ALA A 25 8.62 -4.50 24.92
CA ALA A 25 8.35 -5.82 24.35
C ALA A 25 9.57 -6.77 24.47
N ASP A 26 10.79 -6.23 24.55
CA ASP A 26 12.01 -7.04 24.71
C ASP A 26 12.23 -7.54 26.15
N ALA A 27 11.54 -6.98 27.16
CA ALA A 27 11.80 -7.27 28.57
C ALA A 27 10.84 -8.30 29.21
N ALA A 28 9.66 -8.51 28.63
CA ALA A 28 8.67 -9.47 29.14
C ALA A 28 8.88 -10.86 28.51
N GLY A 29 9.79 -11.64 29.08
CA GLY A 29 10.02 -13.03 28.70
C GLY A 29 8.74 -13.87 28.81
N SER A 30 8.16 -14.25 27.68
CA SER A 30 7.19 -15.34 27.59
C SER A 30 7.84 -16.55 26.92
N ASN A 31 7.87 -17.67 27.64
CA ASN A 31 8.40 -18.96 27.22
C ASN A 31 7.54 -19.58 26.10
N GLN A 32 7.56 -19.01 24.89
CA GLN A 32 7.11 -19.69 23.70
C GLN A 32 8.17 -19.57 22.61
N SER A 33 8.76 -20.73 22.33
CA SER A 33 9.76 -20.99 21.31
C SER A 33 9.25 -20.64 19.91
N SER A 34 9.60 -19.45 19.42
CA SER A 34 9.84 -19.23 17.99
C SER A 34 11.32 -18.88 17.84
N GLU A 35 11.97 -19.40 16.79
CA GLU A 35 13.42 -19.30 16.53
C GLU A 35 13.96 -17.86 16.31
N SER A 36 13.23 -16.82 16.73
CA SER A 36 13.65 -15.42 16.68
C SER A 36 13.40 -14.60 17.96
N GLY A 37 13.01 -15.20 19.09
CA GLY A 37 13.22 -14.71 20.48
C GLY A 37 12.85 -13.27 20.90
N LYS A 38 12.38 -12.40 19.99
CA LYS A 38 12.01 -11.00 20.24
C LYS A 38 10.50 -10.88 20.14
N SER A 39 9.86 -10.37 21.19
CA SER A 39 8.42 -10.13 21.13
C SER A 39 8.13 -8.92 20.22
N ALA A 40 7.04 -8.97 19.46
CA ALA A 40 6.77 -7.97 18.43
C ALA A 40 6.44 -6.59 19.05
N PRO A 41 6.90 -5.48 18.43
CA PRO A 41 6.62 -4.13 18.91
C PRO A 41 5.10 -3.89 18.97
N ARG A 42 4.56 -3.63 20.16
CA ARG A 42 3.11 -3.65 20.40
C ARG A 42 2.38 -2.46 19.79
N GLY A 43 2.92 -1.25 19.94
CA GLY A 43 2.39 -0.02 19.36
C GLY A 43 2.38 -0.09 17.84
N LEU A 44 3.50 -0.51 17.24
CA LEU A 44 3.58 -0.71 15.79
C LEU A 44 2.59 -1.78 15.30
N THR A 45 2.42 -2.88 16.05
CA THR A 45 1.49 -3.96 15.69
C THR A 45 0.04 -3.47 15.68
N ILE A 46 -0.40 -2.72 16.70
CA ILE A 46 -1.76 -2.14 16.74
C ILE A 46 -1.93 -1.13 15.59
N ALA A 47 -0.93 -0.28 15.34
CA ALA A 47 -0.96 0.71 14.27
C ALA A 47 -1.08 0.06 12.88
N ARG A 48 -0.30 -1.01 12.62
CA ARG A 48 -0.40 -1.81 11.37
C ARG A 48 -1.76 -2.48 11.24
N ARG A 49 -2.30 -3.04 12.33
CA ARG A 49 -3.62 -3.66 12.31
C ARG A 49 -4.72 -2.66 11.97
N LEU A 50 -4.64 -1.44 12.52
CA LEU A 50 -5.54 -0.34 12.16
C LEU A 50 -5.32 0.12 10.71
N TYR A 51 -4.08 0.17 10.24
CA TYR A 51 -3.77 0.44 8.83
C TYR A 51 -4.49 -0.57 7.92
N HIS A 52 -4.25 -1.87 8.09
CA HIS A 52 -4.87 -2.91 7.25
C HIS A 52 -6.39 -3.01 7.42
N TRP A 53 -6.94 -2.52 8.54
CA TRP A 53 -8.39 -2.48 8.74
C TRP A 53 -9.05 -1.34 7.95
N PHE A 54 -8.52 -0.12 8.04
CA PHE A 54 -9.08 1.06 7.39
C PHE A 54 -8.57 1.27 5.95
N ARG A 55 -7.48 0.58 5.59
CA ARG A 55 -6.86 0.56 4.26
C ARG A 55 -6.95 -0.85 3.68
N LEU A 56 -7.81 -1.01 2.68
CA LEU A 56 -8.05 -2.28 1.99
C LEU A 56 -6.84 -2.69 1.14
N GLU A 57 -6.76 -3.98 0.79
CA GLU A 57 -5.63 -4.56 0.04
C GLU A 57 -5.45 -3.99 -1.36
N ASN A 58 -6.55 -3.59 -2.01
CA ASN A 58 -6.54 -2.84 -3.27
C ASN A 58 -6.17 -1.35 -3.09
N MET A 59 -5.63 -0.99 -1.91
CA MET A 59 -5.21 0.34 -1.47
C MET A 59 -6.36 1.32 -1.23
N GLU A 60 -7.60 0.87 -1.31
CA GLU A 60 -8.80 1.65 -1.00
C GLU A 60 -8.93 1.95 0.50
N GLY A 61 -9.81 2.89 0.85
CA GLY A 61 -10.14 3.21 2.22
C GLY A 61 -9.50 4.51 2.75
N ILE A 62 -9.54 4.70 4.06
CA ILE A 62 -9.09 5.95 4.70
C ILE A 62 -7.58 5.87 4.91
N PRO A 63 -6.77 6.86 4.45
CA PRO A 63 -5.35 6.90 4.72
C PRO A 63 -5.06 6.91 6.23
N VAL A 64 -4.18 6.02 6.66
CA VAL A 64 -3.73 5.87 8.05
C VAL A 64 -2.25 6.22 8.10
N TYR A 65 -1.86 7.14 8.97
CA TYR A 65 -0.48 7.57 9.18
C TYR A 65 -0.04 7.27 10.61
N PHE A 66 1.25 7.06 10.80
CA PHE A 66 1.85 6.74 12.11
C PHE A 66 2.49 7.97 12.75
N ARG A 67 2.58 8.00 14.07
CA ARG A 67 3.32 9.02 14.84
C ARG A 67 3.93 8.34 16.07
N SER A 68 5.23 8.09 16.02
CA SER A 68 5.95 7.46 17.12
C SER A 68 7.37 7.98 17.22
N ALA A 69 8.12 7.95 16.11
CA ALA A 69 9.44 8.56 16.12
C ALA A 69 9.36 10.09 16.20
N ALA A 70 10.40 10.67 16.79
CA ALA A 70 10.65 12.10 16.72
C ALA A 70 10.79 12.51 15.24
N GLY A 71 10.22 13.64 14.85
CA GLY A 71 10.36 14.15 13.48
C GLY A 71 11.78 14.67 13.22
N GLU A 72 12.03 15.12 12.00
CA GLU A 72 13.29 15.78 11.63
C GLU A 72 13.00 17.07 10.85
N GLN A 73 13.90 18.05 10.99
CA GLN A 73 13.94 19.22 10.13
C GLN A 73 14.48 18.87 8.73
N PRO A 74 14.27 19.74 7.71
CA PRO A 74 14.80 19.52 6.36
C PRO A 74 16.33 19.32 6.29
N ASP A 75 17.06 19.91 7.23
CA ASP A 75 18.52 19.76 7.36
C ASP A 75 18.96 18.45 8.04
N GLY A 76 18.00 17.64 8.51
CA GLY A 76 18.23 16.37 9.20
C GLY A 76 18.37 16.46 10.71
N SER A 77 18.25 17.65 11.31
CA SER A 77 18.28 17.77 12.77
C SER A 77 16.99 17.20 13.41
N PRO A 78 17.08 16.46 14.54
CA PRO A 78 15.91 15.85 15.16
C PRO A 78 15.02 16.89 15.85
N LEU A 79 13.71 16.73 15.70
CA LEU A 79 12.72 17.43 16.51
C LEU A 79 12.61 16.76 17.89
N LYS A 80 12.09 17.48 18.89
CA LYS A 80 11.81 16.92 20.23
C LYS A 80 10.46 16.21 20.33
N SER A 81 9.67 16.24 19.26
CA SER A 81 8.32 15.69 19.21
C SER A 81 8.09 14.96 17.88
N PRO A 82 7.03 14.14 17.79
CA PRO A 82 6.61 13.59 16.50
C PRO A 82 6.30 14.70 15.49
N PRO A 83 6.31 14.39 14.18
CA PRO A 83 5.98 15.35 13.13
C PRO A 83 4.61 16.01 13.34
N PRO A 84 4.44 17.29 12.98
CA PRO A 84 3.15 17.94 13.03
C PRO A 84 2.11 17.21 12.16
N ILE A 85 0.84 17.37 12.51
CA ILE A 85 -0.29 16.84 11.76
C ILE A 85 -0.80 17.94 10.83
N SER A 86 -0.85 17.64 9.53
CA SER A 86 -1.31 18.60 8.53
C SER A 86 -2.84 18.76 8.59
N GLU A 87 -3.31 20.01 8.51
CA GLU A 87 -4.73 20.41 8.58
C GLU A 87 -5.32 20.72 7.19
N ASP A 88 -4.67 20.23 6.13
CA ASP A 88 -5.08 20.38 4.72
C ASP A 88 -6.15 19.34 4.30
N CYS A 89 -7.04 18.95 5.20
CA CYS A 89 -8.13 18.00 4.96
C CYS A 89 -9.43 18.48 5.63
N ARG A 90 -10.52 17.72 5.51
CA ARG A 90 -11.78 18.05 6.18
C ARG A 90 -11.83 17.53 7.62
N ILE A 91 -11.34 16.31 7.84
CA ILE A 91 -11.40 15.63 9.13
C ILE A 91 -10.06 14.93 9.40
N ASN A 92 -9.48 15.20 10.57
CA ASN A 92 -8.37 14.42 11.12
C ASN A 92 -8.86 13.63 12.34
N TYR A 93 -8.79 12.31 12.24
CA TYR A 93 -8.98 11.40 13.37
C TYR A 93 -7.63 11.07 13.99
N ILE A 94 -7.45 11.39 15.27
CA ILE A 94 -6.20 11.22 16.01
C ILE A 94 -6.45 10.21 17.13
N ILE A 95 -5.71 9.11 17.09
CA ILE A 95 -5.88 7.95 17.98
C ILE A 95 -4.57 7.76 18.76
N PRO A 96 -4.38 8.43 19.91
CA PRO A 96 -3.24 8.18 20.77
C PRO A 96 -3.45 6.92 21.61
N LEU A 97 -2.51 5.98 21.50
CA LEU A 97 -2.35 4.80 22.35
C LEU A 97 -1.55 5.22 23.58
N ILE A 98 -2.25 5.47 24.69
CA ILE A 98 -1.69 6.09 25.88
C ILE A 98 -1.26 5.02 26.87
N ASP A 99 0.05 4.85 27.00
CA ASP A 99 0.72 3.98 27.94
C ASP A 99 1.43 4.79 29.05
N ALA A 100 2.08 4.09 29.98
CA ALA A 100 2.84 4.73 31.05
C ALA A 100 3.98 5.63 30.54
N ASN A 101 4.66 5.26 29.45
CA ASN A 101 5.76 6.04 28.89
C ASN A 101 5.28 7.37 28.30
N MET A 102 4.18 7.36 27.54
CA MET A 102 3.55 8.59 27.04
C MET A 102 3.10 9.51 28.18
N VAL A 103 2.57 8.93 29.26
CA VAL A 103 2.12 9.69 30.44
C VAL A 103 3.31 10.31 31.18
N ALA A 104 4.46 9.64 31.22
CA ALA A 104 5.67 10.09 31.90
C ALA A 104 6.48 11.13 31.09
N SER A 105 6.39 11.13 29.75
CA SER A 105 7.14 12.07 28.89
C SER A 105 6.50 13.48 28.83
N PRO A 106 7.18 14.54 29.29
CA PRO A 106 6.69 15.92 29.17
C PRO A 106 6.44 16.37 27.72
N GLU A 107 7.29 15.95 26.79
CA GLU A 107 7.21 16.30 25.37
C GLU A 107 5.95 15.69 24.74
N TRP A 108 5.68 14.42 25.01
CA TRP A 108 4.49 13.73 24.52
C TRP A 108 3.21 14.27 25.13
N ARG A 109 3.21 14.54 26.44
CA ARG A 109 2.09 15.19 27.13
C ARG A 109 1.74 16.53 26.48
N ARG A 110 2.75 17.35 26.16
CA ARG A 110 2.54 18.63 25.46
C ARG A 110 1.97 18.41 24.06
N TYR A 111 2.57 17.51 23.28
CA TYR A 111 2.17 17.23 21.91
C TYR A 111 0.70 16.79 21.81
N VAL A 112 0.27 15.82 22.62
CA VAL A 112 -1.12 15.34 22.59
C VAL A 112 -2.10 16.33 23.22
N ALA A 113 -1.66 17.14 24.20
CA ALA A 113 -2.48 18.20 24.78
C ALA A 113 -2.80 19.30 23.77
N GLU A 114 -1.84 19.69 22.93
CA GLU A 114 -2.03 20.65 21.83
C GLU A 114 -3.03 20.12 20.79
N LEU A 115 -2.97 18.81 20.48
CA LEU A 115 -3.94 18.17 19.58
C LEU A 115 -5.34 18.09 20.19
N ALA A 116 -5.46 17.76 21.48
CA ALA A 116 -6.73 17.72 22.19
C ALA A 116 -7.36 19.10 22.40
N ALA A 117 -6.55 20.15 22.56
CA ALA A 117 -7.07 21.52 22.61
C ALA A 117 -7.81 21.92 21.31
N LYS A 118 -7.46 21.29 20.18
CA LYS A 118 -8.14 21.47 18.88
C LYS A 118 -9.34 20.54 18.68
N HIS A 119 -9.64 19.66 19.64
CA HIS A 119 -10.76 18.72 19.54
C HIS A 119 -12.08 19.47 19.30
N GLY A 120 -12.72 19.21 18.16
CA GLY A 120 -13.99 19.85 17.79
C GLY A 120 -13.91 21.32 17.42
N ALA A 121 -12.72 21.92 17.36
CA ALA A 121 -12.53 23.26 16.85
C ALA A 121 -12.91 23.32 15.36
N SER A 122 -13.70 24.33 14.99
CA SER A 122 -14.12 24.57 13.61
C SER A 122 -13.22 25.61 12.94
N GLY A 123 -12.10 25.17 12.38
CA GLY A 123 -11.17 26.03 11.64
C GLY A 123 -10.56 25.29 10.45
N GLY A 124 -11.22 25.33 9.29
CA GLY A 124 -10.76 24.65 8.06
C GLY A 124 -10.86 23.11 8.11
N CYS A 125 -10.09 22.47 9.00
CA CYS A 125 -10.08 21.04 9.30
C CYS A 125 -10.73 20.77 10.66
N THR A 126 -11.63 19.78 10.71
CA THR A 126 -12.19 19.29 11.97
C THR A 126 -11.24 18.28 12.60
N THR A 127 -10.66 18.61 13.75
CA THR A 127 -9.79 17.70 14.50
C THR A 127 -10.59 16.92 15.54
N ARG A 128 -10.44 15.60 15.55
CA ARG A 128 -11.12 14.67 16.44
C ARG A 128 -10.11 13.76 17.11
N VAL A 129 -10.02 13.86 18.42
CA VAL A 129 -9.11 13.05 19.24
C VAL A 129 -9.90 11.97 19.96
N PHE A 130 -9.52 10.71 19.77
CA PHE A 130 -10.09 9.53 20.40
C PHE A 130 -9.01 8.80 21.21
N PRO A 131 -8.76 9.21 22.47
CA PRO A 131 -7.71 8.63 23.28
C PRO A 131 -8.01 7.17 23.63
N VAL A 132 -6.99 6.31 23.48
CA VAL A 132 -7.07 4.88 23.81
C VAL A 132 -6.22 4.63 25.05
N ALA A 133 -6.85 4.21 26.14
CA ALA A 133 -6.14 3.78 27.36
C ALA A 133 -5.61 2.36 27.14
N VAL A 134 -4.30 2.22 26.90
CA VAL A 134 -3.63 0.91 26.85
C VAL A 134 -3.04 0.50 28.20
N ASP A 135 -2.89 1.46 29.12
CA ASP A 135 -2.43 1.26 30.50
C ASP A 135 -3.40 1.90 31.51
N PRO A 136 -3.60 1.34 32.72
CA PRO A 136 -4.39 1.96 33.79
C PRO A 136 -3.99 3.42 34.12
N VAL A 137 -2.73 3.80 33.98
CA VAL A 137 -2.27 5.18 34.27
C VAL A 137 -2.60 6.19 33.17
N ALA A 138 -3.19 5.76 32.05
CA ALA A 138 -3.52 6.61 30.91
C ALA A 138 -4.38 7.83 31.27
N TYR A 139 -5.15 7.74 32.36
CA TYR A 139 -6.02 8.80 32.85
C TYR A 139 -5.26 9.96 33.54
N ASN A 140 -3.94 9.84 33.75
CA ASN A 140 -3.09 10.88 34.35
C ASN A 140 -2.57 11.92 33.33
N MET A 141 -3.22 12.02 32.17
CA MET A 141 -2.90 12.99 31.12
C MET A 141 -3.31 14.43 31.48
N PRO A 142 -2.84 15.45 30.73
CA PRO A 142 -3.27 16.84 30.92
C PRO A 142 -4.79 17.02 30.83
N GLU A 143 -5.31 18.10 31.41
CA GLU A 143 -6.76 18.37 31.51
C GLU A 143 -7.48 18.36 30.15
N SER A 144 -6.84 18.90 29.10
CA SER A 144 -7.40 18.88 27.73
C SER A 144 -7.69 17.47 27.22
N MET A 145 -6.91 16.48 27.64
CA MET A 145 -7.13 15.06 27.33
C MET A 145 -8.13 14.41 28.29
N ARG A 146 -8.01 14.64 29.61
CA ARG A 146 -8.87 14.01 30.64
C ARG A 146 -10.35 14.31 30.48
N LYS A 147 -10.70 15.45 29.86
CA LYS A 147 -12.09 15.82 29.53
C LYS A 147 -12.70 14.95 28.42
N LEU A 148 -11.89 14.23 27.64
CA LEU A 148 -12.34 13.33 26.59
C LEU A 148 -12.68 11.95 27.16
N ASN A 149 -13.62 11.25 26.54
CA ASN A 149 -13.93 9.87 26.91
C ASN A 149 -12.92 8.91 26.27
N PHE A 150 -12.19 8.15 27.08
CA PHE A 150 -11.17 7.22 26.60
C PHE A 150 -11.80 5.90 26.16
N ILE A 151 -11.34 5.40 25.01
CA ILE A 151 -11.59 4.03 24.58
C ILE A 151 -10.67 3.13 25.40
N ARG A 152 -11.24 2.12 26.07
CA ARG A 152 -10.46 1.17 26.85
C ARG A 152 -9.90 0.07 25.95
N HIS A 153 -8.60 -0.19 26.07
CA HIS A 153 -7.94 -1.34 25.46
C HIS A 153 -7.43 -2.28 26.56
N ASP A 154 -8.19 -3.35 26.83
CA ASP A 154 -7.89 -4.23 27.96
C ASP A 154 -6.75 -5.20 27.63
N MET A 155 -5.52 -4.77 27.92
CA MET A 155 -4.30 -5.55 27.69
C MET A 155 -4.20 -6.83 28.54
N ARG A 156 -5.12 -7.08 29.48
CA ARG A 156 -5.20 -8.34 30.24
C ARG A 156 -5.80 -9.49 29.42
N GLN A 157 -6.52 -9.17 28.34
CA GLN A 157 -7.08 -10.17 27.42
C GLN A 157 -6.01 -10.60 26.40
N PRO A 158 -6.18 -11.78 25.76
CA PRO A 158 -5.36 -12.15 24.61
C PRO A 158 -5.33 -11.01 23.60
N SER A 159 -4.14 -10.64 23.14
CA SER A 159 -3.89 -9.45 22.32
C SER A 159 -4.83 -9.36 21.11
N GLU A 160 -5.11 -10.49 20.47
CA GLU A 160 -6.01 -10.57 19.33
C GLU A 160 -7.46 -10.19 19.65
N VAL A 161 -7.97 -10.65 20.79
CA VAL A 161 -9.35 -10.36 21.23
C VAL A 161 -9.48 -8.90 21.63
N ALA A 162 -8.51 -8.38 22.39
CA ALA A 162 -8.47 -6.98 22.80
C ALA A 162 -8.43 -6.05 21.57
N ASP A 163 -7.56 -6.35 20.61
CA ASP A 163 -7.42 -5.56 19.38
C ASP A 163 -8.69 -5.58 18.53
N MET A 164 -9.37 -6.72 18.40
CA MET A 164 -10.64 -6.80 17.67
C MET A 164 -11.73 -5.95 18.32
N LYS A 165 -11.80 -5.90 19.65
CA LYS A 165 -12.73 -5.03 20.38
C LYS A 165 -12.39 -3.55 20.17
N LEU A 166 -11.10 -3.20 20.20
CA LEU A 166 -10.63 -1.85 19.91
C LEU A 166 -11.01 -1.42 18.48
N ILE A 167 -10.75 -2.27 17.48
CA ILE A 167 -11.10 -2.02 16.08
C ILE A 167 -12.60 -1.83 15.90
N ALA A 168 -13.41 -2.71 16.50
CA ALA A 168 -14.87 -2.58 16.48
C ALA A 168 -15.32 -1.24 17.06
N LYS A 169 -14.77 -0.85 18.21
CA LYS A 169 -15.14 0.39 18.89
C LYS A 169 -14.72 1.62 18.10
N LEU A 170 -13.50 1.64 17.58
CA LEU A 170 -13.00 2.73 16.75
C LEU A 170 -13.85 2.87 15.49
N THR A 171 -14.14 1.76 14.78
CA THR A 171 -14.97 1.79 13.57
C THR A 171 -16.35 2.39 13.84
N GLU A 172 -17.01 1.96 14.92
CA GLU A 172 -18.29 2.51 15.35
C GLU A 172 -18.23 4.02 15.63
N VAL A 173 -17.23 4.46 16.40
CA VAL A 173 -17.05 5.87 16.76
C VAL A 173 -16.78 6.73 15.53
N LEU A 174 -15.93 6.27 14.61
CA LEU A 174 -15.65 6.98 13.36
C LEU A 174 -16.89 7.06 12.45
N CYS A 175 -17.72 6.01 12.40
CA CYS A 175 -18.99 6.05 11.67
C CYS A 175 -19.91 7.14 12.21
N ARG A 176 -20.07 7.20 13.54
CA ARG A 176 -20.96 8.18 14.19
C ARG A 176 -20.49 9.60 13.95
N ASP A 177 -19.21 9.88 14.10
CA ASP A 177 -18.68 11.24 13.87
C ASP A 177 -18.74 11.65 12.39
N MET A 178 -18.41 10.75 11.46
CA MET A 178 -18.48 11.08 10.03
C MET A 178 -19.92 11.32 9.56
N ARG A 179 -20.89 10.53 10.08
CA ARG A 179 -22.32 10.77 9.87
C ARG A 179 -22.73 12.14 10.41
N PHE A 180 -22.31 12.47 11.63
CA PHE A 180 -22.60 13.77 12.22
C PHE A 180 -22.05 14.92 11.37
N TYR A 181 -20.81 14.79 10.88
CA TYR A 181 -20.19 15.76 9.99
C TYR A 181 -21.00 15.96 8.70
N LEU A 182 -21.43 14.88 8.04
CA LEU A 182 -22.26 14.95 6.83
C LEU A 182 -23.61 15.63 7.09
N GLN A 183 -24.27 15.30 8.20
CA GLN A 183 -25.57 15.89 8.58
C GLN A 183 -25.47 17.39 8.87
N GLN A 184 -24.43 17.84 9.60
CA GLN A 184 -24.19 19.26 9.81
C GLN A 184 -24.06 20.04 8.50
N GLN A 185 -23.46 19.42 7.49
CA GLN A 185 -23.27 20.05 6.19
C GLN A 185 -24.57 20.14 5.40
N SER A 186 -25.46 19.15 5.52
CA SER A 186 -26.82 19.20 4.98
C SER A 186 -27.67 20.27 5.65
N ALA A 187 -27.56 20.41 6.99
CA ALA A 187 -28.33 21.35 7.79
C ALA A 187 -27.75 22.78 7.84
N GLY A 188 -26.74 23.11 7.02
CA GLY A 188 -26.12 24.45 7.00
C GLY A 188 -25.46 24.84 8.34
N GLY A 189 -24.97 23.88 9.11
CA GLY A 189 -24.27 24.08 10.38
C GLY A 189 -25.16 24.38 11.59
N ARG A 190 -26.49 24.30 11.46
CA ARG A 190 -27.44 24.64 12.55
C ARG A 190 -27.80 23.46 13.47
N MET A 191 -27.36 22.24 13.17
CA MET A 191 -27.64 21.05 13.98
C MET A 191 -26.73 20.98 15.21
N GLN A 192 -27.33 20.97 16.40
CA GLN A 192 -26.63 20.79 17.68
C GLN A 192 -26.87 19.42 18.34
N GLN A 193 -27.82 18.61 17.84
CA GLN A 193 -28.13 17.31 18.43
C GLN A 193 -27.24 16.20 17.87
N VAL A 194 -26.83 15.28 18.76
CA VAL A 194 -26.08 14.06 18.43
C VAL A 194 -26.95 13.18 17.51
N PRO A 195 -26.40 12.60 16.42
CA PRO A 195 -27.17 11.72 15.55
C PRO A 195 -27.74 10.53 16.32
N GLY A 196 -28.93 10.06 15.93
CA GLY A 196 -29.52 8.82 16.43
C GLY A 196 -28.66 7.58 16.12
N LYS A 197 -29.13 6.40 16.53
CA LYS A 197 -28.43 5.13 16.29
C LYS A 197 -28.24 4.88 14.78
N LEU A 198 -27.16 4.17 14.41
CA LEU A 198 -26.97 3.69 13.02
C LEU A 198 -27.97 2.57 12.76
N LYS A 199 -28.62 2.59 11.60
CA LYS A 199 -29.64 1.60 11.24
C LYS A 199 -29.01 0.43 10.48
N ILE A 200 -29.26 -0.79 10.94
CA ILE A 200 -28.83 -2.03 10.31
C ILE A 200 -30.08 -2.84 9.96
N PHE A 201 -30.25 -3.13 8.67
CA PHE A 201 -31.29 -4.02 8.17
C PHE A 201 -30.77 -5.45 8.15
N LEU A 202 -31.60 -6.40 8.60
CA LEU A 202 -31.30 -7.82 8.56
C LEU A 202 -32.26 -8.52 7.59
N SER A 203 -31.75 -8.97 6.44
CA SER A 203 -32.51 -9.77 5.49
C SER A 203 -32.14 -11.24 5.65
N HIS A 204 -33.15 -12.10 5.82
CA HIS A 204 -33.00 -13.55 5.95
C HIS A 204 -34.25 -14.24 5.37
N ALA A 205 -34.14 -15.49 4.97
CA ALA A 205 -35.30 -16.27 4.57
C ALA A 205 -35.93 -16.94 5.78
N LYS A 206 -37.25 -16.78 5.95
CA LYS A 206 -38.04 -17.47 7.00
C LYS A 206 -38.02 -19.00 6.89
N ALA A 207 -37.64 -19.52 5.72
CA ALA A 207 -37.52 -20.95 5.46
C ALA A 207 -36.15 -21.53 5.86
N ASP A 208 -35.17 -20.67 6.14
CA ASP A 208 -33.86 -21.05 6.66
C ASP A 208 -33.87 -20.98 8.20
N ASP A 209 -32.83 -21.51 8.86
CA ASP A 209 -32.64 -21.30 10.29
C ASP A 209 -32.48 -19.80 10.59
N THR A 210 -33.14 -19.34 11.65
CA THR A 210 -33.14 -17.94 12.09
C THR A 210 -32.11 -17.66 13.17
N ARG A 211 -31.43 -18.70 13.69
CA ARG A 211 -30.48 -18.61 14.79
C ARG A 211 -29.41 -17.53 14.59
N GLU A 212 -28.78 -17.48 13.42
CA GLU A 212 -27.73 -16.51 13.10
C GLU A 212 -28.28 -15.07 13.01
N ALA A 213 -29.46 -14.91 12.42
CA ALA A 213 -30.13 -13.62 12.33
C ALA A 213 -30.52 -13.09 13.71
N VAL A 214 -31.02 -13.95 14.60
CA VAL A 214 -31.35 -13.63 16.00
C VAL A 214 -30.08 -13.23 16.77
N LYS A 215 -29.01 -14.03 16.69
CA LYS A 215 -27.72 -13.71 17.33
C LYS A 215 -27.16 -12.37 16.88
N LEU A 216 -27.26 -12.06 15.58
CA LEU A 216 -26.86 -10.76 15.05
C LEU A 216 -27.69 -9.63 15.64
N LYS A 217 -29.01 -9.78 15.72
CA LYS A 217 -29.90 -8.78 16.34
C LYS A 217 -29.56 -8.56 17.82
N GLU A 218 -29.44 -9.64 18.59
CA GLU A 218 -29.09 -9.58 20.02
C GLU A 218 -27.74 -8.88 20.22
N PHE A 219 -26.74 -9.22 19.41
CA PHE A 219 -25.44 -8.57 19.46
C PHE A 219 -25.54 -7.07 19.11
N ILE A 220 -26.27 -6.71 18.05
CA ILE A 220 -26.45 -5.30 17.65
C ILE A 220 -27.11 -4.52 18.80
N GLN A 221 -28.16 -5.07 19.41
CA GLN A 221 -28.92 -4.39 20.46
C GLN A 221 -28.19 -4.34 21.80
N GLY A 222 -27.44 -5.39 22.16
CA GLY A 222 -26.76 -5.52 23.46
C GLY A 222 -25.35 -4.94 23.49
N GLU A 223 -24.58 -5.07 22.40
CA GLU A 223 -23.13 -4.80 22.38
C GLU A 223 -22.74 -3.58 21.54
N THR A 224 -23.68 -2.96 20.83
CA THR A 224 -23.41 -1.81 19.95
C THR A 224 -24.35 -0.62 20.22
N GLN A 225 -24.04 0.53 19.66
CA GLN A 225 -24.92 1.72 19.65
C GLN A 225 -25.67 1.83 18.31
N CYS A 226 -25.92 0.71 17.66
CA CYS A 226 -26.72 0.60 16.44
C CYS A 226 -28.15 0.12 16.76
N GLU A 227 -29.02 0.22 15.77
CA GLU A 227 -30.41 -0.23 15.81
C GLU A 227 -30.62 -1.25 14.69
N ALA A 228 -31.18 -2.42 15.03
CA ALA A 228 -31.46 -3.50 14.08
C ALA A 228 -32.95 -3.56 13.74
N PHE A 229 -33.27 -3.68 12.45
CA PHE A 229 -34.63 -3.89 11.92
C PHE A 229 -34.71 -5.20 11.13
N PHE A 230 -35.76 -6.00 11.38
CA PHE A 230 -36.13 -7.16 10.58
C PHE A 230 -37.28 -6.82 9.64
N ASP A 231 -37.09 -7.05 8.33
CA ASP A 231 -38.19 -7.18 7.36
C ASP A 231 -39.12 -5.93 7.30
N GLU A 232 -40.14 -5.95 6.44
CA GLU A 232 -41.18 -4.92 6.36
C GLU A 232 -42.12 -4.93 7.59
N THR A 233 -42.10 -5.99 8.42
CA THR A 233 -42.98 -6.14 9.59
C THR A 233 -42.57 -5.30 10.81
N ASP A 234 -41.32 -4.84 10.90
CA ASP A 234 -40.87 -3.93 11.96
C ASP A 234 -41.21 -2.45 11.65
N ILE A 235 -41.78 -2.15 10.48
CA ILE A 235 -42.25 -0.81 10.10
C ILE A 235 -43.72 -0.67 10.50
N ALA A 236 -44.03 0.42 11.22
CA ALA A 236 -45.39 0.70 11.68
C ALA A 236 -46.38 0.69 10.50
N SER A 237 -47.53 0.04 10.69
CA SER A 237 -48.58 -0.05 9.66
C SER A 237 -49.00 1.35 9.20
N GLY A 238 -49.03 1.57 7.88
CA GLY A 238 -49.41 2.86 7.27
C GLY A 238 -48.23 3.77 6.88
N TYR A 239 -46.98 3.37 7.10
CA TYR A 239 -45.80 4.10 6.61
C TYR A 239 -45.33 3.57 5.24
N ASP A 240 -44.82 4.46 4.39
CA ASP A 240 -44.21 4.11 3.10
C ASP A 240 -42.79 3.58 3.30
N TYR A 241 -42.62 2.28 3.05
CA TYR A 241 -41.33 1.57 3.13
C TYR A 241 -40.23 2.26 2.32
N GLU A 242 -40.54 2.76 1.12
CA GLU A 242 -39.55 3.35 0.22
C GLU A 242 -38.98 4.66 0.79
N GLU A 243 -39.85 5.51 1.36
CA GLU A 243 -39.44 6.77 1.99
C GLU A 243 -38.68 6.54 3.31
N VAL A 244 -39.06 5.54 4.11
CA VAL A 244 -38.30 5.15 5.33
C VAL A 244 -36.89 4.71 4.96
N LEU A 245 -36.76 3.85 3.95
CA LEU A 245 -35.49 3.32 3.48
C LEU A 245 -34.60 4.42 2.89
N LYS A 246 -35.17 5.29 2.04
CA LYS A 246 -34.45 6.42 1.43
C LYS A 246 -33.94 7.40 2.47
N LYS A 247 -34.73 7.74 3.48
CA LYS A 247 -34.30 8.54 4.63
C LYS A 247 -33.18 7.83 5.40
N ALA A 248 -33.33 6.52 5.65
CA ALA A 248 -32.34 5.74 6.36
C ALA A 248 -30.98 5.69 5.62
N ILE A 249 -30.99 5.57 4.29
CA ILE A 249 -29.77 5.56 3.45
C ILE A 249 -29.12 6.95 3.41
N THR A 250 -29.90 8.00 3.16
CA THR A 250 -29.35 9.35 2.88
C THR A 250 -29.01 10.14 4.14
N GLU A 251 -29.83 10.02 5.19
CA GLU A 251 -29.71 10.76 6.44
C GLU A 251 -29.16 9.88 7.57
N ASP A 252 -29.60 8.63 7.68
CA ASP A 252 -29.21 7.76 8.81
C ASP A 252 -27.96 6.91 8.59
N SER A 253 -27.44 6.87 7.36
CA SER A 253 -26.31 6.02 6.98
C SER A 253 -26.57 4.54 7.34
N ALA A 254 -27.52 3.94 6.64
CA ALA A 254 -27.92 2.56 6.85
C ALA A 254 -27.02 1.53 6.16
N GLY A 255 -27.00 0.30 6.67
CA GLY A 255 -26.38 -0.87 6.04
C GLY A 255 -27.27 -2.11 6.11
N LEU A 256 -27.03 -3.07 5.22
CA LEU A 256 -27.78 -4.33 5.14
C LEU A 256 -26.87 -5.52 5.43
N ILE A 257 -27.30 -6.42 6.32
CA ILE A 257 -26.74 -7.77 6.45
C ILE A 257 -27.71 -8.74 5.79
N VAL A 258 -27.21 -9.51 4.84
CA VAL A 258 -27.92 -10.61 4.19
C VAL A 258 -27.46 -11.92 4.82
N VAL A 259 -28.33 -12.61 5.54
CA VAL A 259 -28.08 -13.96 6.05
C VAL A 259 -28.49 -14.95 4.97
N GLN A 260 -27.50 -15.43 4.21
CA GLN A 260 -27.69 -16.27 3.03
C GLN A 260 -27.58 -17.76 3.40
N GLY A 261 -28.74 -18.35 3.70
CA GLY A 261 -28.94 -19.80 3.81
C GLY A 261 -29.31 -20.46 2.48
N ASP A 262 -29.72 -21.72 2.54
CA ASP A 262 -29.95 -22.56 1.37
C ASP A 262 -31.16 -22.11 0.54
N HIS A 263 -32.20 -21.56 1.17
CA HIS A 263 -33.43 -21.12 0.51
C HIS A 263 -33.50 -19.62 0.22
N TYR A 264 -32.49 -18.84 0.63
CA TYR A 264 -32.51 -17.38 0.54
C TYR A 264 -32.80 -16.85 -0.88
N ALA A 265 -32.09 -17.36 -1.89
CA ALA A 265 -32.23 -16.88 -3.27
C ALA A 265 -33.54 -17.28 -3.96
N ASP A 266 -34.30 -18.24 -3.40
CA ASP A 266 -35.57 -18.71 -3.97
C ASP A 266 -36.75 -17.86 -3.51
N ARG A 267 -36.56 -16.97 -2.51
CA ARG A 267 -37.62 -16.12 -1.96
C ARG A 267 -37.74 -14.81 -2.77
N PRO A 268 -38.88 -14.55 -3.43
CA PRO A 268 -39.10 -13.31 -4.16
C PRO A 268 -39.00 -12.06 -3.27
N TRP A 269 -39.34 -12.21 -1.99
CA TRP A 269 -39.28 -11.13 -1.01
C TRP A 269 -37.86 -10.67 -0.70
N CYS A 270 -36.96 -11.61 -0.39
CA CYS A 270 -35.55 -11.30 -0.16
C CYS A 270 -34.92 -10.63 -1.40
N ARG A 271 -35.32 -11.05 -2.61
CA ARG A 271 -34.90 -10.38 -3.86
C ARG A 271 -35.42 -8.94 -3.97
N LYS A 272 -36.68 -8.70 -3.58
CA LYS A 272 -37.29 -7.37 -3.54
C LYS A 272 -36.52 -6.47 -2.56
N GLU A 273 -36.27 -6.93 -1.34
CA GLU A 273 -35.52 -6.19 -0.32
C GLU A 273 -34.13 -5.78 -0.82
N ILE A 274 -33.38 -6.70 -1.42
CA ILE A 274 -32.05 -6.41 -2.00
C ILE A 274 -32.15 -5.39 -3.13
N ARG A 275 -33.14 -5.57 -4.02
CA ARG A 275 -33.34 -4.66 -5.14
C ARG A 275 -33.59 -3.24 -4.64
N ASP A 276 -34.53 -3.09 -3.71
CA ASP A 276 -34.99 -1.80 -3.20
C ASP A 276 -33.89 -1.15 -2.35
N PHE A 277 -33.17 -1.91 -1.52
CA PHE A 277 -32.03 -1.42 -0.74
C PHE A 277 -30.88 -0.95 -1.62
N LEU A 278 -30.48 -1.72 -2.62
CA LEU A 278 -29.36 -1.38 -3.51
C LEU A 278 -29.72 -0.37 -4.61
N GLN A 279 -30.90 0.23 -4.59
CA GLN A 279 -31.29 1.25 -5.55
C GLN A 279 -30.41 2.51 -5.37
N PRO A 280 -29.72 3.01 -6.42
CA PRO A 280 -28.91 4.21 -6.29
C PRO A 280 -29.73 5.43 -5.86
N VAL A 281 -29.31 6.14 -4.81
CA VAL A 281 -30.01 7.32 -4.30
C VAL A 281 -29.21 8.59 -4.61
N PRO A 282 -29.78 9.63 -5.27
CA PRO A 282 -29.08 10.88 -5.51
C PRO A 282 -28.63 11.55 -4.20
N ASP A 283 -27.39 12.05 -4.16
CA ASP A 283 -26.86 12.74 -2.99
C ASP A 283 -27.45 14.16 -2.86
N PRO A 284 -28.14 14.50 -1.75
CA PRO A 284 -28.75 15.82 -1.57
C PRO A 284 -27.73 16.96 -1.47
N LEU A 285 -26.45 16.67 -1.20
CA LEU A 285 -25.39 17.68 -1.08
C LEU A 285 -24.83 18.15 -2.42
N VAL A 286 -25.18 17.49 -3.52
CA VAL A 286 -24.75 17.90 -4.87
C VAL A 286 -25.80 18.81 -5.50
N LYS A 287 -25.46 20.11 -5.57
CA LYS A 287 -26.38 21.16 -6.03
C LYS A 287 -26.38 21.37 -7.55
N ARG A 288 -25.33 20.91 -8.24
CA ARG A 288 -25.21 21.08 -9.70
C ARG A 288 -26.10 20.07 -10.43
N ARG A 289 -26.87 20.56 -11.41
CA ARG A 289 -27.72 19.69 -12.25
C ARG A 289 -26.95 18.87 -13.28
N ARG A 290 -25.78 19.35 -13.74
CA ARG A 290 -24.99 18.71 -14.81
C ARG A 290 -24.15 17.52 -14.35
N ASN A 291 -23.62 17.54 -13.14
CA ASN A 291 -22.87 16.42 -12.58
C ASN A 291 -23.69 15.83 -11.44
N ARG A 292 -23.89 14.51 -11.45
CA ARG A 292 -24.73 13.83 -10.48
C ARG A 292 -23.88 12.95 -9.58
N MET A 293 -24.32 12.80 -8.34
CA MET A 293 -23.73 11.85 -7.43
C MET A 293 -24.81 10.93 -6.89
N PHE A 294 -24.51 9.64 -6.85
CA PHE A 294 -25.37 8.64 -6.24
C PHE A 294 -24.67 7.95 -5.08
N ILE A 295 -25.46 7.69 -4.05
CA ILE A 295 -25.12 6.89 -2.88
C ILE A 295 -25.63 5.48 -3.15
N ILE A 296 -24.71 4.53 -3.11
CA ILE A 296 -24.98 3.10 -3.11
C ILE A 296 -24.77 2.62 -1.67
N PRO A 297 -25.79 2.06 -1.01
CA PRO A 297 -25.66 1.68 0.38
C PRO A 297 -24.88 0.36 0.55
N PRO A 298 -24.19 0.20 1.68
CA PRO A 298 -23.35 -0.95 1.97
C PRO A 298 -24.14 -2.21 2.31
N VAL A 299 -23.61 -3.36 1.90
CA VAL A 299 -24.19 -4.68 2.13
C VAL A 299 -23.08 -5.65 2.53
N VAL A 300 -23.34 -6.50 3.51
CA VAL A 300 -22.48 -7.64 3.88
C VAL A 300 -23.31 -8.92 3.76
N VAL A 301 -22.76 -9.95 3.14
CA VAL A 301 -23.39 -11.27 3.03
C VAL A 301 -22.79 -12.19 4.09
N VAL A 302 -23.64 -12.83 4.87
CA VAL A 302 -23.28 -13.85 5.86
C VAL A 302 -23.69 -15.19 5.29
N GLN A 303 -22.72 -16.04 4.97
CA GLN A 303 -22.99 -17.38 4.44
C GLN A 303 -23.24 -18.36 5.58
N THR A 304 -24.44 -18.96 5.59
CA THR A 304 -24.88 -19.96 6.58
C THR A 304 -25.25 -21.30 5.95
N MET A 305 -25.14 -21.45 4.63
CA MET A 305 -25.40 -22.70 3.90
C MET A 305 -24.68 -23.90 4.52
N GLN A 306 -25.38 -25.03 4.68
CA GLN A 306 -24.85 -26.25 5.32
C GLN A 306 -25.00 -27.49 4.44
N GLY A 307 -24.13 -28.48 4.68
CA GLY A 307 -24.24 -29.80 4.06
C GLY A 307 -23.90 -29.83 2.57
N LYS A 308 -24.61 -30.68 1.81
CA LYS A 308 -24.42 -30.91 0.37
C LYS A 308 -25.54 -30.32 -0.49
N GLN A 309 -26.33 -29.40 0.06
CA GLN A 309 -27.40 -28.76 -0.70
C GLN A 309 -26.83 -27.76 -1.71
N ILE A 310 -27.50 -27.64 -2.85
CA ILE A 310 -27.13 -26.69 -3.90
C ILE A 310 -28.01 -25.47 -3.73
N ALA A 311 -27.41 -24.32 -3.40
CA ALA A 311 -28.10 -23.05 -3.33
C ALA A 311 -27.63 -22.09 -4.43
N ARG A 312 -28.52 -21.19 -4.86
CA ARG A 312 -28.18 -20.12 -5.81
C ARG A 312 -27.79 -18.85 -5.05
N THR A 313 -27.03 -17.98 -5.71
CA THR A 313 -26.78 -16.62 -5.22
C THR A 313 -27.56 -15.58 -6.02
N ILE A 314 -27.76 -14.41 -5.42
CA ILE A 314 -28.44 -13.28 -6.05
C ILE A 314 -27.38 -12.41 -6.74
N PRO A 315 -27.47 -12.19 -8.08
CA PRO A 315 -26.45 -11.46 -8.84
C PRO A 315 -26.13 -10.06 -8.29
N GLU A 316 -27.13 -9.35 -7.77
CA GLU A 316 -27.02 -8.04 -7.12
C GLU A 316 -26.00 -8.01 -5.96
N LEU A 317 -25.72 -9.16 -5.34
CA LEU A 317 -24.79 -9.28 -4.21
C LEU A 317 -23.37 -9.62 -4.64
N GLY A 318 -23.08 -9.74 -5.95
CA GLY A 318 -21.79 -10.24 -6.46
C GLY A 318 -20.55 -9.44 -6.05
N HIS A 319 -20.72 -8.16 -5.67
CA HIS A 319 -19.65 -7.29 -5.17
C HIS A 319 -19.70 -7.04 -3.65
N ALA A 320 -20.65 -7.65 -2.94
CA ALA A 320 -20.73 -7.50 -1.48
C ALA A 320 -19.68 -8.38 -0.80
N PRO A 321 -18.98 -7.88 0.25
CA PRO A 321 -18.13 -8.72 1.07
C PRO A 321 -18.93 -9.88 1.69
N CYS A 322 -18.37 -11.07 1.58
CA CYS A 322 -18.94 -12.30 2.10
C CYS A 322 -18.18 -12.76 3.35
N VAL A 323 -18.90 -12.95 4.45
CA VAL A 323 -18.38 -13.49 5.71
C VAL A 323 -18.97 -14.88 5.90
N ARG A 324 -18.12 -15.88 6.11
CA ARG A 324 -18.59 -17.21 6.51
C ARG A 324 -18.97 -17.19 7.99
N TRP A 325 -20.13 -17.72 8.32
CA TRP A 325 -20.50 -17.87 9.73
C TRP A 325 -19.68 -18.98 10.38
N GLN A 326 -18.85 -18.64 11.37
CA GLN A 326 -18.01 -19.56 12.15
C GLN A 326 -18.04 -19.16 13.63
N ASP A 327 -18.07 -20.14 14.55
CA ASP A 327 -17.87 -20.04 16.01
C ASP A 327 -18.17 -18.68 16.66
N ASP A 328 -19.41 -18.20 16.50
CA ASP A 328 -19.88 -16.94 17.10
C ASP A 328 -19.20 -15.67 16.54
N SER A 329 -19.44 -15.40 15.25
CA SER A 329 -18.89 -14.25 14.53
C SER A 329 -19.72 -12.95 14.47
N PRO A 330 -20.75 -12.66 15.32
CA PRO A 330 -21.59 -11.48 15.12
C PRO A 330 -20.78 -10.18 15.23
N ARG A 331 -19.78 -10.14 16.12
CA ARG A 331 -18.84 -9.00 16.21
C ARG A 331 -18.13 -8.75 14.89
N PHE A 332 -17.59 -9.78 14.26
CA PHE A 332 -16.84 -9.63 13.01
C PHE A 332 -17.76 -9.22 11.85
N VAL A 333 -18.95 -9.80 11.75
CA VAL A 333 -19.97 -9.42 10.75
C VAL A 333 -20.37 -7.96 10.90
N VAL A 334 -20.78 -7.55 12.10
CA VAL A 334 -21.25 -6.17 12.35
C VAL A 334 -20.11 -5.17 12.18
N THR A 335 -18.91 -5.50 12.65
CA THR A 335 -17.73 -4.63 12.47
C THR A 335 -17.35 -4.49 10.99
N THR A 336 -17.51 -5.55 10.20
CA THR A 336 -17.32 -5.51 8.73
C THR A 336 -18.37 -4.61 8.07
N LEU A 337 -19.65 -4.71 8.44
CA LEU A 337 -20.68 -3.82 7.91
C LEU A 337 -20.40 -2.35 8.29
N LEU A 338 -20.03 -2.09 9.53
CA LEU A 338 -19.66 -0.74 9.97
C LEU A 338 -18.48 -0.20 9.18
N ARG A 339 -17.48 -1.03 8.84
CA ARG A 339 -16.40 -0.63 7.93
C ARG A 339 -16.93 -0.24 6.56
N GLU A 340 -17.81 -1.03 5.96
CA GLU A 340 -18.41 -0.70 4.65
C GLU A 340 -19.23 0.60 4.70
N ILE A 341 -19.98 0.86 5.79
CA ILE A 341 -20.66 2.13 6.04
C ILE A 341 -19.66 3.29 6.13
N LEU A 342 -18.59 3.12 6.90
CA LEU A 342 -17.54 4.12 7.07
C LEU A 342 -16.89 4.48 5.72
N LEU A 343 -16.52 3.47 4.94
CA LEU A 343 -15.90 3.65 3.63
C LEU A 343 -16.88 4.27 2.63
N GLY A 344 -18.15 3.87 2.66
CA GLY A 344 -19.21 4.47 1.86
C GLY A 344 -19.37 5.97 2.12
N MET A 345 -19.31 6.40 3.39
CA MET A 345 -19.33 7.83 3.77
C MET A 345 -18.03 8.56 3.41
N PHE A 346 -16.88 7.91 3.56
CA PHE A 346 -15.60 8.46 3.15
C PHE A 346 -15.56 8.76 1.65
N TYR A 347 -15.98 7.80 0.83
CA TYR A 347 -16.11 8.00 -0.61
C TYR A 347 -17.20 8.98 -0.97
N ARG A 348 -18.29 9.04 -0.20
CA ARG A 348 -19.31 10.08 -0.35
C ARG A 348 -18.68 11.48 -0.25
N LEU A 349 -17.82 11.72 0.75
CA LEU A 349 -17.13 13.00 0.92
C LEU A 349 -16.22 13.36 -0.26
N ILE A 350 -15.49 12.38 -0.81
CA ILE A 350 -14.64 12.57 -2.00
C ILE A 350 -15.52 12.88 -3.23
N GLY A 351 -16.55 12.05 -3.45
CA GLY A 351 -17.45 12.15 -4.59
C GLY A 351 -18.19 13.49 -4.64
N ILE A 352 -18.65 14.02 -3.49
CA ILE A 352 -19.27 15.35 -3.41
C ILE A 352 -18.29 16.43 -3.91
N GLY A 353 -17.01 16.30 -3.55
CA GLY A 353 -15.95 17.20 -4.00
C GLY A 353 -15.71 17.13 -5.50
N LEU A 354 -15.77 15.93 -6.09
CA LEU A 354 -15.61 15.70 -7.54
C LEU A 354 -16.83 16.17 -8.33
N ALA A 355 -18.05 15.82 -7.92
CA ALA A 355 -19.28 16.20 -8.59
C ALA A 355 -19.48 17.72 -8.61
N ASN A 356 -19.09 18.41 -7.54
CA ASN A 356 -19.14 19.87 -7.46
C ASN A 356 -17.98 20.59 -8.17
N ARG A 357 -17.13 19.91 -8.95
CA ARG A 357 -16.18 20.58 -9.88
C ARG A 357 -16.94 21.13 -11.11
N GLY A 358 -16.42 22.17 -11.74
CA GLY A 358 -17.00 22.78 -12.95
C GLY A 358 -16.20 22.40 -14.20
N GLY A 359 -16.86 22.39 -15.36
CA GLY A 359 -16.25 22.07 -16.67
C GLY A 359 -16.37 20.60 -17.08
N GLY A 360 -16.50 20.34 -18.40
CA GLY A 360 -16.51 18.99 -19.00
C GLY A 360 -17.88 18.40 -19.35
N ALA A 361 -17.87 17.18 -19.88
CA ALA A 361 -19.06 16.36 -20.15
C ALA A 361 -19.79 15.96 -18.86
N GLU A 362 -21.09 15.68 -18.95
CA GLU A 362 -21.89 15.17 -17.83
C GLU A 362 -21.28 13.89 -17.26
N CYS A 363 -21.15 13.83 -15.94
CA CYS A 363 -20.59 12.67 -15.25
C CYS A 363 -21.46 12.23 -14.07
N VAL A 364 -21.46 10.92 -13.84
CA VAL A 364 -22.09 10.28 -12.69
C VAL A 364 -21.00 9.83 -11.74
N VAL A 365 -21.07 10.30 -10.50
CA VAL A 365 -20.15 9.94 -9.42
C VAL A 365 -20.84 8.95 -8.49
N ILE A 366 -20.18 7.85 -8.15
CA ILE A 366 -20.69 6.83 -7.22
C ILE A 366 -19.70 6.59 -6.09
N ASN A 367 -20.16 6.15 -4.93
CA ASN A 367 -19.36 5.89 -3.73
C ASN A 367 -18.94 4.42 -3.58
N ARG A 368 -19.10 3.60 -4.62
CA ARG A 368 -18.73 2.17 -4.65
C ARG A 368 -18.16 1.80 -6.02
N THR A 369 -17.36 0.75 -6.09
CA THR A 369 -16.87 0.16 -7.35
C THR A 369 -18.05 -0.27 -8.23
N PRO A 370 -18.07 0.09 -9.53
CA PRO A 370 -19.18 -0.23 -10.42
C PRO A 370 -19.23 -1.72 -10.74
N ASP A 371 -20.45 -2.21 -10.90
CA ASP A 371 -20.77 -3.54 -11.41
C ASP A 371 -21.88 -3.46 -12.47
N PRO A 372 -22.08 -4.50 -13.31
CA PRO A 372 -23.05 -4.43 -14.38
C PRO A 372 -24.49 -4.16 -13.93
N VAL A 373 -24.91 -4.71 -12.79
CA VAL A 373 -26.26 -4.50 -12.26
C VAL A 373 -26.41 -3.04 -11.82
N MET A 374 -25.44 -2.52 -11.07
CA MET A 374 -25.43 -1.13 -10.62
C MET A 374 -25.42 -0.14 -11.79
N VAL A 375 -24.57 -0.38 -12.80
CA VAL A 375 -24.48 0.50 -13.98
C VAL A 375 -25.81 0.51 -14.74
N ASN A 376 -26.46 -0.65 -14.91
CA ASN A 376 -27.77 -0.71 -15.55
C ASN A 376 -28.81 0.11 -14.77
N ARG A 377 -28.84 0.00 -13.43
CA ARG A 377 -29.74 0.80 -12.58
C ARG A 377 -29.52 2.32 -12.71
N LEU A 378 -28.26 2.74 -12.82
CA LEU A 378 -27.92 4.16 -13.02
C LEU A 378 -28.41 4.67 -14.38
N ILE A 379 -28.23 3.88 -15.44
CA ILE A 379 -28.70 4.22 -16.80
C ILE A 379 -30.22 4.28 -16.86
N SER A 380 -30.91 3.36 -16.19
CA SER A 380 -32.38 3.35 -16.11
C SER A 380 -32.96 4.40 -15.15
N PHE A 381 -32.14 5.13 -14.40
CA PHE A 381 -32.63 6.10 -13.42
C PHE A 381 -33.38 7.24 -14.12
N PRO A 382 -34.66 7.53 -13.77
CA PRO A 382 -35.48 8.53 -14.45
C PRO A 382 -34.79 9.90 -14.49
N GLN A 383 -34.50 10.39 -15.68
CA GLN A 383 -34.00 11.75 -15.86
C GLN A 383 -35.20 12.68 -16.01
N LYS A 384 -35.28 13.72 -15.17
CA LYS A 384 -36.26 14.80 -15.39
C LYS A 384 -35.92 15.47 -16.72
N LYS A 385 -36.68 15.17 -17.77
CA LYS A 385 -36.57 15.82 -19.07
C LYS A 385 -36.76 17.32 -18.89
N SER A 386 -35.76 18.12 -19.24
CA SER A 386 -35.97 19.54 -19.51
C SER A 386 -36.75 19.64 -20.83
N PRO A 387 -37.73 20.55 -20.97
CA PRO A 387 -38.46 20.74 -22.24
C PRO A 387 -37.55 21.05 -23.45
N ALA A 388 -36.29 21.44 -23.22
CA ALA A 388 -35.29 21.72 -24.25
C ALA A 388 -34.45 20.49 -24.66
N ASP A 389 -34.46 19.39 -23.92
CA ASP A 389 -33.63 18.20 -24.23
C ASP A 389 -34.37 17.24 -25.16
N HIS A 390 -34.11 17.39 -26.47
CA HIS A 390 -34.69 16.53 -27.52
C HIS A 390 -33.93 15.19 -27.70
N GLY A 391 -32.93 14.91 -26.85
CA GLY A 391 -32.28 13.61 -26.72
C GLY A 391 -32.10 13.29 -25.25
N GLY A 392 -32.56 12.12 -24.78
CA GLY A 392 -32.34 11.71 -23.38
C GLY A 392 -30.84 11.71 -23.07
N ALA A 393 -30.42 12.39 -21.99
CA ALA A 393 -29.00 12.52 -21.71
C ALA A 393 -28.41 11.14 -21.37
N THR A 394 -27.59 10.61 -22.27
CA THR A 394 -26.93 9.32 -22.08
C THR A 394 -25.75 9.50 -21.13
N ILE A 395 -25.66 8.68 -20.08
CA ILE A 395 -24.50 8.67 -19.19
C ILE A 395 -23.26 8.25 -20.00
N GLU A 396 -22.31 9.17 -20.21
CA GLU A 396 -21.07 8.88 -20.95
C GLU A 396 -19.90 8.53 -20.01
N LYS A 397 -19.97 8.96 -18.75
CA LYS A 397 -18.85 8.87 -17.82
C LYS A 397 -19.31 8.52 -16.40
N ILE A 398 -18.77 7.44 -15.85
CA ILE A 398 -18.93 7.03 -14.46
C ILE A 398 -17.60 7.20 -13.71
N ILE A 399 -17.66 7.85 -12.56
CA ILE A 399 -16.53 8.13 -11.69
C ILE A 399 -16.72 7.36 -10.38
N HIS A 400 -15.77 6.50 -10.03
CA HIS A 400 -15.91 5.55 -8.92
C HIS A 400 -14.71 5.54 -7.97
N PRO A 401 -14.83 5.00 -6.74
CA PRO A 401 -13.72 4.90 -5.79
C PRO A 401 -12.55 4.05 -6.27
N GLY A 402 -11.44 4.14 -5.54
CA GLY A 402 -10.27 3.28 -5.74
C GLY A 402 -9.20 3.79 -6.70
N TYR A 403 -8.36 2.83 -7.13
CA TYR A 403 -7.16 3.03 -7.94
C TYR A 403 -7.31 2.43 -9.35
N GLY A 404 -8.53 2.45 -9.85
CA GLY A 404 -8.91 1.82 -11.11
C GLY A 404 -9.31 0.35 -10.92
N LEU A 405 -10.19 -0.08 -11.82
CA LEU A 405 -10.64 -1.46 -11.96
C LEU A 405 -9.50 -2.36 -12.45
N SER A 406 -9.52 -3.66 -12.12
CA SER A 406 -8.67 -4.63 -12.79
C SER A 406 -8.93 -4.64 -14.29
N LEU A 407 -7.99 -5.19 -15.07
CA LEU A 407 -8.18 -5.21 -16.53
C LEU A 407 -9.45 -5.99 -16.93
N MET A 408 -9.73 -7.10 -16.25
CA MET A 408 -10.92 -7.93 -16.50
C MET A 408 -12.22 -7.22 -16.15
N GLU A 409 -12.30 -6.57 -14.99
CA GLU A 409 -13.50 -5.81 -14.60
C GLU A 409 -13.75 -4.66 -15.58
N ARG A 410 -12.69 -3.94 -15.96
CA ARG A 410 -12.79 -2.83 -16.92
C ARG A 410 -13.26 -3.32 -18.29
N GLN A 411 -12.65 -4.37 -18.84
CA GLN A 411 -13.04 -4.93 -20.13
C GLN A 411 -14.48 -5.47 -20.10
N GLY A 412 -14.89 -6.15 -19.03
CA GLY A 412 -16.25 -6.64 -18.87
C GLY A 412 -17.27 -5.51 -18.85
N LEU A 413 -17.00 -4.43 -18.11
CA LEU A 413 -17.87 -3.25 -18.08
C LEU A 413 -17.87 -2.47 -19.40
N GLU A 414 -16.72 -2.29 -20.06
CA GLU A 414 -16.62 -1.64 -21.37
C GLU A 414 -17.35 -2.44 -22.45
N MET A 415 -17.33 -3.77 -22.38
CA MET A 415 -18.07 -4.65 -23.28
C MET A 415 -19.59 -4.56 -23.05
N ALA A 416 -20.02 -4.58 -21.78
CA ALA A 416 -21.44 -4.48 -21.43
C ALA A 416 -22.01 -3.07 -21.67
N PHE A 417 -21.19 -2.03 -21.53
CA PHE A 417 -21.61 -0.63 -21.63
C PHE A 417 -20.64 0.18 -22.51
N PRO A 418 -20.61 -0.05 -23.84
CA PRO A 418 -19.60 0.51 -24.76
C PRO A 418 -19.64 2.04 -24.89
N LYS A 419 -20.73 2.69 -24.48
CA LYS A 419 -20.89 4.15 -24.47
C LYS A 419 -20.44 4.80 -23.16
N VAL A 420 -20.17 4.01 -22.12
CA VAL A 420 -19.82 4.49 -20.78
C VAL A 420 -18.34 4.31 -20.54
N LYS A 421 -17.67 5.39 -20.15
CA LYS A 421 -16.26 5.35 -19.72
C LYS A 421 -16.16 5.36 -18.19
N PHE A 422 -15.29 4.52 -17.65
CA PHE A 422 -15.10 4.36 -16.20
C PHE A 422 -13.77 4.99 -15.77
N TYR A 423 -13.82 5.84 -14.75
CA TYR A 423 -12.63 6.47 -14.17
C TYR A 423 -12.66 6.37 -12.65
N SER A 424 -11.52 6.07 -12.06
CA SER A 424 -11.37 6.08 -10.62
C SER A 424 -11.15 7.48 -10.06
N TYR A 425 -11.43 7.67 -8.77
CA TYR A 425 -11.13 8.90 -8.05
C TYR A 425 -9.65 9.26 -8.12
N SER A 426 -8.77 8.25 -8.09
CA SER A 426 -7.32 8.44 -8.18
C SER A 426 -6.90 9.01 -9.53
N GLU A 427 -7.40 8.45 -10.65
CA GLU A 427 -7.07 8.92 -12.00
C GLU A 427 -7.46 10.38 -12.21
N LEU A 428 -8.55 10.84 -11.60
CA LEU A 428 -9.00 12.25 -11.68
C LEU A 428 -8.34 13.18 -10.66
N SER A 429 -7.76 12.64 -9.59
CA SER A 429 -7.07 13.44 -8.56
C SER A 429 -5.66 13.83 -8.98
N ILE A 430 -5.12 13.18 -10.01
CA ILE A 430 -3.76 13.35 -10.55
C ILE A 430 -3.74 14.39 -11.69
N VAL A 431 -4.90 14.76 -12.26
CA VAL A 431 -4.98 15.79 -13.30
C VAL A 431 -4.72 17.17 -12.68
N SER A 432 -3.55 17.74 -12.98
CA SER A 432 -3.19 19.09 -12.55
C SER A 432 -4.01 20.15 -13.32
N PRO A 433 -4.54 21.20 -12.66
CA PRO A 433 -5.19 22.31 -13.35
C PRO A 433 -4.23 23.13 -14.25
N ALA A 434 -2.92 22.92 -14.11
CA ALA A 434 -1.87 23.61 -14.86
C ALA A 434 -1.34 22.83 -16.09
N GLY A 435 -2.05 21.80 -16.57
CA GLY A 435 -1.65 21.09 -17.79
C GLY A 435 -0.37 20.25 -17.65
N GLY A 436 -0.05 19.79 -16.43
CA GLY A 436 1.05 18.84 -16.18
C GLY A 436 0.61 17.40 -16.48
N GLY A 437 1.52 16.62 -17.08
CA GLY A 437 1.28 15.37 -17.81
C GLY A 437 0.25 14.42 -17.19
N CYS A 438 -0.82 14.18 -17.94
CA CYS A 438 -1.78 13.12 -17.67
C CYS A 438 -1.15 11.77 -18.06
N LEU A 439 -1.61 10.68 -17.44
CA LEU A 439 -1.26 9.32 -17.89
C LEU A 439 -1.64 9.07 -19.36
N GLU A 440 -2.66 9.78 -19.87
CA GLU A 440 -3.06 9.74 -21.28
C GLU A 440 -1.91 10.17 -22.20
N ASP A 441 -1.05 11.09 -21.75
CA ASP A 441 0.06 11.63 -22.54
C ASP A 441 1.24 10.65 -22.68
N VAL A 442 1.31 9.62 -21.83
CA VAL A 442 2.33 8.58 -21.94
C VAL A 442 1.93 7.61 -23.05
N GLY A 443 2.73 7.55 -24.12
CA GLY A 443 2.53 6.59 -25.21
C GLY A 443 2.68 5.12 -24.77
N SER A 444 2.61 4.21 -25.74
CA SER A 444 2.90 2.79 -25.48
C SER A 444 4.34 2.62 -24.95
N LEU A 445 4.49 1.80 -23.90
CA LEU A 445 5.77 1.43 -23.28
C LEU A 445 6.15 -0.01 -23.61
N ASP A 446 5.64 -0.56 -24.72
CA ASP A 446 5.96 -1.93 -25.17
C ASP A 446 7.49 -2.15 -25.26
N GLY A 447 7.96 -3.23 -24.64
CA GLY A 447 9.39 -3.57 -24.58
C GLY A 447 10.24 -2.70 -23.65
N LYS A 448 9.67 -1.71 -22.96
CA LYS A 448 10.38 -0.93 -21.94
C LYS A 448 10.34 -1.68 -20.60
N VAL A 449 11.50 -1.79 -19.95
CA VAL A 449 11.65 -2.45 -18.64
C VAL A 449 12.07 -1.43 -17.60
N PHE A 450 11.26 -1.22 -16.56
CA PHE A 450 11.61 -0.35 -15.44
C PHE A 450 12.28 -1.16 -14.34
N SER A 451 13.49 -0.76 -13.96
CA SER A 451 14.13 -1.31 -12.76
C SER A 451 13.51 -0.65 -11.54
N VAL A 452 13.08 -1.45 -10.58
CA VAL A 452 12.56 -0.97 -9.31
C VAL A 452 13.50 -1.43 -8.21
N SER A 453 13.79 -0.51 -7.30
CA SER A 453 14.59 -0.74 -6.12
C SER A 453 13.80 -0.24 -4.93
N VAL A 454 13.12 -1.17 -4.27
CA VAL A 454 12.32 -0.90 -3.07
C VAL A 454 12.75 -1.79 -1.93
N GLY A 455 12.89 -1.20 -0.76
CA GLY A 455 13.23 -1.92 0.47
C GLY A 455 12.75 -1.19 1.72
N ASP A 456 12.79 -1.93 2.82
CA ASP A 456 12.52 -1.45 4.17
C ASP A 456 13.41 -0.26 4.56
N ALA A 457 12.83 0.73 5.21
CA ALA A 457 13.51 1.90 5.76
C ALA A 457 13.22 1.99 7.25
N SER A 458 14.23 1.71 8.08
CA SER A 458 14.11 1.68 9.54
C SER A 458 13.71 3.02 10.14
N ASP A 459 14.00 4.12 9.44
CA ASP A 459 13.67 5.49 9.80
C ASP A 459 12.36 6.00 9.16
N ALA A 460 11.60 5.15 8.45
CA ALA A 460 10.34 5.56 7.81
C ALA A 460 9.31 6.13 8.82
N LEU A 461 9.33 5.64 10.06
CA LEU A 461 8.46 6.12 11.14
C LEU A 461 8.69 7.60 11.49
N VAL A 462 9.87 8.15 11.20
CA VAL A 462 10.17 9.59 11.37
C VAL A 462 9.25 10.46 10.53
N ASN A 463 8.81 9.97 9.36
CA ASN A 463 7.79 10.63 8.53
C ASN A 463 6.37 10.14 8.80
N GLY A 464 6.21 9.23 9.77
CA GLY A 464 4.93 8.58 10.05
C GLY A 464 4.51 7.53 9.03
N MET A 465 5.49 6.87 8.41
CA MET A 465 5.26 5.83 7.40
C MET A 465 5.84 4.49 7.80
N GLY A 466 5.37 3.45 7.12
CA GLY A 466 5.85 2.08 7.22
C GLY A 466 5.91 1.41 5.84
N ASP A 467 6.27 0.13 5.81
CA ASP A 467 6.37 -0.67 4.57
C ASP A 467 5.08 -0.62 3.73
N GLU A 468 3.92 -0.50 4.39
CA GLU A 468 2.60 -0.46 3.76
C GLU A 468 2.39 0.82 2.93
N HIS A 469 3.00 1.93 3.35
CA HIS A 469 2.95 3.19 2.62
C HIS A 469 3.82 3.12 1.36
N ASN A 470 4.97 2.45 1.45
CA ASN A 470 5.84 2.17 0.30
C ASN A 470 5.14 1.23 -0.69
N GLN A 471 4.41 0.23 -0.20
CA GLN A 471 3.58 -0.64 -1.02
C GLN A 471 2.54 0.16 -1.79
N GLU A 472 1.84 1.07 -1.11
CA GLU A 472 0.83 1.92 -1.73
C GLU A 472 1.42 2.78 -2.85
N LEU A 473 2.52 3.47 -2.57
CA LEU A 473 3.18 4.33 -3.56
C LEU A 473 3.70 3.52 -4.75
N LEU A 474 4.26 2.33 -4.49
CA LEU A 474 4.71 1.42 -5.54
C LEU A 474 3.56 1.00 -6.46
N LEU A 475 2.41 0.59 -5.89
CA LEU A 475 1.23 0.21 -6.67
C LEU A 475 0.70 1.37 -7.50
N ARG A 476 0.64 2.58 -6.93
CA ARG A 476 0.24 3.80 -7.64
C ARG A 476 1.16 4.13 -8.82
N LEU A 477 2.47 3.96 -8.65
CA LEU A 477 3.44 4.22 -9.71
C LEU A 477 3.41 3.17 -10.83
N LEU A 478 3.35 1.89 -10.46
CA LEU A 478 3.51 0.79 -11.41
C LEU A 478 2.24 0.47 -12.20
N ARG A 479 1.06 0.46 -11.57
CA ARG A 479 -0.19 0.05 -12.25
C ARG A 479 -0.41 0.79 -13.57
N PRO A 480 -0.26 2.12 -13.62
CA PRO A 480 -0.39 2.89 -14.87
C PRO A 480 0.66 2.53 -15.93
N LEU A 481 1.90 2.25 -15.52
CA LEU A 481 2.98 1.84 -16.42
C LEU A 481 2.74 0.44 -17.00
N LEU A 482 2.19 -0.48 -16.20
CA LEU A 482 1.85 -1.84 -16.64
C LEU A 482 0.73 -1.81 -17.68
N ARG A 483 -0.30 -0.96 -17.50
CA ARG A 483 -1.37 -0.74 -18.49
C ARG A 483 -0.87 -0.22 -19.83
N LYS A 484 0.25 0.52 -19.83
CA LYS A 484 0.96 0.95 -21.05
C LYS A 484 1.92 -0.11 -21.60
N ARG A 485 1.82 -1.37 -21.15
CA ARG A 485 2.60 -2.54 -21.59
C ARG A 485 4.09 -2.53 -21.25
N SER A 486 4.48 -1.79 -20.20
CA SER A 486 5.84 -1.91 -19.68
C SER A 486 6.04 -3.22 -18.89
N SER A 487 7.29 -3.58 -18.63
CA SER A 487 7.69 -4.67 -17.74
C SER A 487 8.54 -4.14 -16.58
N VAL A 488 8.70 -4.94 -15.54
CA VAL A 488 9.43 -4.56 -14.32
C VAL A 488 10.64 -5.48 -14.12
N LEU A 489 11.76 -4.94 -13.70
CA LEU A 489 12.92 -5.69 -13.19
C LEU A 489 13.01 -5.44 -11.68
N TYR A 490 13.09 -6.51 -10.88
CA TYR A 490 13.19 -6.41 -9.41
C TYR A 490 14.07 -7.53 -8.84
N GLY A 491 14.91 -7.23 -7.86
CA GLY A 491 15.85 -8.18 -7.24
C GLY A 491 15.39 -8.80 -5.91
N GLY A 492 14.12 -8.64 -5.52
CA GLY A 492 13.61 -9.12 -4.24
C GLY A 492 13.33 -10.63 -4.20
N ALA A 493 13.30 -11.17 -2.97
CA ALA A 493 13.00 -12.56 -2.72
C ALA A 493 11.54 -12.91 -3.05
N VAL A 494 11.32 -14.10 -3.60
CA VAL A 494 9.98 -14.63 -3.89
C VAL A 494 9.24 -14.94 -2.58
N PRO A 495 7.95 -14.63 -2.45
CA PRO A 495 7.18 -14.99 -1.25
C PRO A 495 7.08 -16.51 -1.07
N CYS A 496 7.17 -16.97 0.19
CA CYS A 496 7.02 -18.38 0.54
C CYS A 496 5.56 -18.87 0.52
N ALA A 497 4.59 -17.97 0.63
CA ALA A 497 3.15 -18.27 0.62
C ALA A 497 2.36 -17.23 -0.19
N HIS A 498 1.18 -17.62 -0.68
CA HIS A 498 0.21 -16.73 -1.31
C HIS A 498 -0.60 -16.02 -0.22
N VAL A 499 -0.24 -14.77 0.09
CA VAL A 499 -0.94 -13.84 1.02
C VAL A 499 -1.05 -14.35 2.47
N SER A 500 -0.48 -13.61 3.43
CA SER A 500 -0.63 -13.91 4.86
C SER A 500 -2.05 -13.55 5.31
N SER A 501 -2.69 -14.40 6.13
CA SER A 501 -3.99 -14.11 6.75
C SER A 501 -3.94 -12.96 7.76
N GLU A 502 -2.73 -12.62 8.22
CA GLU A 502 -2.48 -11.57 9.21
C GLU A 502 -1.36 -10.64 8.72
N PRO A 503 -1.60 -9.87 7.63
CA PRO A 503 -0.55 -9.09 6.97
C PRO A 503 0.10 -8.04 7.88
N TRP A 504 -0.57 -7.64 8.97
CA TRP A 504 -0.03 -6.70 9.96
C TRP A 504 1.07 -7.31 10.86
N LYS A 505 1.19 -8.64 10.95
CA LYS A 505 2.23 -9.33 11.74
C LYS A 505 3.57 -9.40 10.99
N GLU A 506 3.53 -9.38 9.67
CA GLU A 506 4.69 -9.57 8.81
C GLU A 506 5.13 -8.25 8.17
N ARG A 507 6.32 -8.25 7.57
CA ARG A 507 6.76 -7.14 6.70
C ARG A 507 6.25 -7.38 5.30
N VAL A 508 6.09 -6.30 4.54
CA VAL A 508 5.64 -6.39 3.14
C VAL A 508 6.68 -7.10 2.28
N ASN A 509 6.25 -8.13 1.54
CA ASN A 509 7.04 -8.72 0.46
C ASN A 509 6.72 -8.01 -0.87
N PHE A 510 7.57 -7.07 -1.29
CA PHE A 510 7.36 -6.29 -2.51
C PHE A 510 7.38 -7.13 -3.80
N THR A 511 8.06 -8.29 -3.82
CA THR A 511 7.98 -9.22 -4.96
C THR A 511 6.57 -9.75 -5.12
N GLY A 512 5.95 -10.18 -4.01
CA GLY A 512 4.56 -10.59 -3.97
C GLY A 512 3.62 -9.47 -4.44
N VAL A 513 3.81 -8.24 -3.94
CA VAL A 513 3.04 -7.06 -4.38
C VAL A 513 3.09 -6.87 -5.90
N ILE A 514 4.29 -6.92 -6.51
CA ILE A 514 4.45 -6.74 -7.96
C ILE A 514 3.81 -7.90 -8.73
N LEU A 515 3.96 -9.15 -8.26
CA LEU A 515 3.36 -10.33 -8.88
C LEU A 515 1.83 -10.27 -8.85
N HIS A 516 1.23 -9.91 -7.72
CA HIS A 516 -0.22 -9.72 -7.60
C HIS A 516 -0.73 -8.58 -8.49
N LEU A 517 0.02 -7.48 -8.59
CA LEU A 517 -0.32 -6.41 -9.50
C LEU A 517 -0.29 -6.85 -10.98
N LEU A 518 0.73 -7.61 -11.39
CA LEU A 518 0.83 -8.17 -12.74
C LEU A 518 -0.33 -9.12 -13.05
N LEU A 519 -0.73 -9.96 -12.09
CA LEU A 519 -1.91 -10.81 -12.23
C LEU A 519 -3.19 -9.97 -12.41
N SER A 520 -3.35 -8.87 -11.66
CA SER A 520 -4.53 -8.00 -11.75
C SER A 520 -4.64 -7.23 -13.07
N GLU A 521 -3.51 -6.98 -13.75
CA GLU A 521 -3.45 -6.28 -15.04
C GLU A 521 -3.30 -7.26 -16.23
N ARG A 522 -3.46 -8.57 -15.99
CA ARG A 522 -3.35 -9.61 -17.03
C ARG A 522 -4.58 -9.61 -17.94
N SER A 523 -4.35 -9.78 -19.24
CA SER A 523 -5.40 -10.04 -20.23
C SER A 523 -5.67 -11.54 -20.35
N ALA A 524 -6.94 -11.96 -20.41
CA ALA A 524 -7.32 -13.33 -20.73
C ALA A 524 -7.04 -13.68 -22.20
N ASP A 525 -7.09 -12.69 -23.09
CA ASP A 525 -6.80 -12.87 -24.51
C ASP A 525 -5.30 -13.10 -24.76
N LYS A 526 -4.95 -14.33 -25.14
CA LYS A 526 -3.58 -14.71 -25.58
C LYS A 526 -3.21 -14.17 -26.98
N SER A 527 -4.01 -13.30 -27.58
CA SER A 527 -3.86 -12.81 -28.96
C SER A 527 -2.71 -11.82 -29.18
N GLY A 528 -1.96 -11.46 -28.12
CA GLY A 528 -0.82 -10.54 -28.19
C GLY A 528 0.41 -11.12 -28.90
N LYS A 529 0.96 -10.39 -29.87
CA LYS A 529 2.21 -10.72 -30.60
C LYS A 529 3.50 -10.47 -29.77
N GLY A 530 3.55 -10.90 -28.50
CA GLY A 530 4.72 -10.69 -27.62
C GLY A 530 4.60 -11.39 -26.26
N PRO A 531 5.67 -11.42 -25.44
CA PRO A 531 5.73 -12.16 -24.16
C PRO A 531 4.82 -11.60 -23.04
N GLY A 532 4.03 -10.57 -23.33
CA GLY A 532 3.25 -9.85 -22.34
C GLY A 532 4.10 -9.00 -21.38
N THR A 533 3.42 -8.15 -20.63
CA THR A 533 3.98 -7.42 -19.48
C THR A 533 4.35 -8.42 -18.39
N ARG A 534 5.56 -8.32 -17.83
CA ARG A 534 6.03 -9.27 -16.83
C ARG A 534 7.07 -8.72 -15.86
N LEU A 535 7.31 -9.48 -14.79
CA LEU A 535 8.42 -9.32 -13.88
C LEU A 535 9.63 -10.07 -14.41
N PHE A 536 10.77 -9.40 -14.50
CA PHE A 536 12.07 -10.01 -14.57
C PHE A 536 12.63 -10.01 -13.15
N ASN A 537 12.56 -11.16 -12.48
CA ASN A 537 13.06 -11.30 -11.12
C ASN A 537 14.55 -11.67 -11.17
N LEU A 538 15.40 -10.73 -10.78
CA LEU A 538 16.85 -10.89 -10.79
C LEU A 538 17.30 -11.31 -9.37
N SER A 539 17.15 -12.58 -9.02
CA SER A 539 17.48 -13.08 -7.67
C SER A 539 18.95 -13.46 -7.56
N ALA A 540 19.62 -13.05 -6.49
CA ALA A 540 21.04 -13.34 -6.26
C ALA A 540 21.31 -14.27 -5.08
N GLY A 541 22.42 -15.02 -5.18
CA GLY A 541 23.02 -15.76 -4.08
C GLY A 541 22.06 -16.72 -3.39
N LEU A 542 21.86 -16.55 -2.08
CA LEU A 542 20.98 -17.43 -1.30
C LEU A 542 19.51 -17.35 -1.76
N SER A 543 19.07 -16.19 -2.24
CA SER A 543 17.69 -16.01 -2.73
C SER A 543 17.44 -16.75 -4.03
N SER A 544 18.45 -16.89 -4.90
CA SER A 544 18.28 -17.64 -6.15
C SER A 544 18.10 -19.14 -5.89
N ARG A 545 18.70 -19.67 -4.82
CA ARG A 545 18.53 -21.07 -4.39
C ARG A 545 17.12 -21.40 -3.91
N ALA A 546 16.34 -20.40 -3.48
CA ALA A 546 14.94 -20.58 -3.09
C ALA A 546 13.99 -20.72 -4.29
N ILE A 547 14.45 -20.44 -5.52
CA ILE A 547 13.64 -20.55 -6.74
C ILE A 547 13.60 -22.02 -7.18
N THR A 548 12.60 -22.76 -6.71
CA THR A 548 12.36 -24.15 -7.12
C THR A 548 11.63 -24.23 -8.45
N ARG A 549 11.57 -25.42 -9.06
CA ARG A 549 10.75 -25.66 -10.26
C ARG A 549 9.26 -25.37 -10.01
N GLN A 550 8.77 -25.61 -8.80
CA GLN A 550 7.40 -25.30 -8.42
C GLN A 550 7.14 -23.79 -8.41
N VAL A 551 8.08 -23.01 -7.84
CA VAL A 551 8.02 -21.53 -7.87
C VAL A 551 8.04 -21.01 -9.29
N ILE A 552 8.90 -21.56 -10.16
CA ILE A 552 8.93 -21.19 -11.58
C ILE A 552 7.57 -21.47 -12.21
N ALA A 553 7.07 -22.70 -12.10
CA ALA A 553 5.79 -23.12 -12.67
C ALA A 553 4.63 -22.21 -12.25
N GLN A 554 4.53 -21.91 -10.95
CA GLN A 554 3.50 -21.07 -10.34
C GLN A 554 3.43 -19.65 -10.94
N TRP A 555 4.58 -19.07 -11.33
CA TRP A 555 4.67 -17.67 -11.77
C TRP A 555 5.04 -17.50 -13.25
N THR A 556 5.15 -18.59 -14.01
CA THR A 556 5.58 -18.64 -15.41
C THR A 556 4.94 -17.57 -16.30
N ASP A 557 3.62 -17.39 -16.14
CA ASP A 557 2.81 -16.48 -16.96
C ASP A 557 3.18 -15.00 -16.80
N VAL A 558 3.65 -14.60 -15.61
CA VAL A 558 3.87 -13.20 -15.25
C VAL A 558 5.30 -12.90 -14.80
N CYS A 559 6.17 -13.90 -14.66
CA CYS A 559 7.53 -13.75 -14.16
C CYS A 559 8.55 -14.57 -14.96
N SER A 560 9.72 -13.98 -15.24
CA SER A 560 10.93 -14.72 -15.60
C SER A 560 11.98 -14.54 -14.52
N PHE A 561 12.50 -15.65 -14.04
CA PHE A 561 13.61 -15.67 -13.12
C PHE A 561 14.94 -15.60 -13.88
N ILE A 562 15.80 -14.69 -13.47
CA ILE A 562 17.17 -14.52 -13.96
C ILE A 562 18.08 -14.71 -12.73
N PRO A 563 18.51 -15.95 -12.43
CA PRO A 563 19.32 -16.21 -11.25
C PRO A 563 20.74 -15.67 -11.43
N VAL A 564 21.28 -15.07 -10.37
CA VAL A 564 22.70 -14.71 -10.23
C VAL A 564 23.26 -15.55 -9.09
N ASP A 565 23.59 -16.80 -9.40
CA ASP A 565 24.24 -17.73 -8.47
C ASP A 565 25.76 -17.50 -8.41
N GLU A 566 26.45 -18.27 -7.56
CA GLU A 566 27.90 -18.16 -7.41
C GLU A 566 28.64 -18.36 -8.74
N LYS A 567 28.21 -19.36 -9.52
CA LYS A 567 28.82 -19.68 -10.82
C LYS A 567 28.69 -18.51 -11.80
N THR A 568 27.50 -17.92 -11.90
CA THR A 568 27.20 -16.76 -12.77
C THR A 568 27.95 -15.52 -12.29
N ALA A 569 28.16 -15.40 -10.99
CA ALA A 569 28.99 -14.35 -10.37
C ALA A 569 30.50 -14.59 -10.49
N GLY A 570 30.95 -15.71 -11.06
CA GLY A 570 32.37 -16.07 -11.17
C GLY A 570 33.02 -16.40 -9.82
N LEU A 571 32.23 -16.90 -8.87
CA LEU A 571 32.64 -17.26 -7.51
C LEU A 571 32.64 -18.78 -7.31
N GLU A 572 33.44 -19.23 -6.35
CA GLU A 572 33.36 -20.62 -5.89
C GLU A 572 32.05 -20.88 -5.14
N PRO A 573 31.48 -22.10 -5.26
CA PRO A 573 30.29 -22.48 -4.50
C PRO A 573 30.53 -22.39 -2.99
N ILE A 574 29.50 -21.95 -2.25
CA ILE A 574 29.54 -21.96 -0.78
C ILE A 574 29.70 -23.43 -0.32
N PRO A 575 30.69 -23.75 0.54
CA PRO A 575 30.87 -25.11 1.05
C PRO A 575 29.62 -25.58 1.80
N PRO A 576 29.39 -26.90 1.95
CA PRO A 576 28.28 -27.41 2.73
C PRO A 576 28.37 -26.96 4.19
N VAL A 577 27.21 -26.84 4.86
CA VAL A 577 27.16 -26.50 6.29
C VAL A 577 28.02 -27.52 7.07
N PRO A 578 29.00 -27.07 7.89
CA PRO A 578 29.79 -27.96 8.72
C PRO A 578 28.88 -28.80 9.62
N LYS A 579 29.09 -30.12 9.62
CA LYS A 579 28.40 -31.01 10.57
C LYS A 579 29.13 -30.96 11.92
N PRO A 580 28.40 -30.99 13.05
CA PRO A 580 29.01 -31.16 14.37
C PRO A 580 29.91 -32.40 14.39
N ASP A 581 30.99 -32.35 15.16
CA ASP A 581 31.85 -33.53 15.31
C ASP A 581 31.05 -34.68 15.94
N SER A 582 31.02 -35.84 15.26
CA SER A 582 30.25 -37.00 15.69
C SER A 582 30.70 -37.56 17.04
N ARG A 583 31.91 -37.22 17.50
CA ARG A 583 32.45 -37.64 18.80
C ARG A 583 31.80 -36.93 19.98
N MET A 584 31.12 -35.81 19.79
CA MET A 584 30.44 -35.03 20.86
C MET A 584 29.50 -35.85 21.74
N GLY A 585 28.89 -36.92 21.19
CA GLY A 585 27.99 -37.82 21.92
C GLY A 585 28.68 -38.95 22.68
N SER A 586 30.02 -39.07 22.62
CA SER A 586 30.75 -40.15 23.29
C SER A 586 30.84 -39.93 24.81
N GLU A 587 30.55 -40.99 25.56
CA GLU A 587 30.69 -41.03 27.03
C GLU A 587 32.16 -41.07 27.47
N GLU A 588 33.08 -41.48 26.60
CA GLU A 588 34.52 -41.64 26.88
C GLU A 588 35.32 -40.32 26.84
N LEU A 589 34.73 -39.23 26.33
CA LEU A 589 35.42 -37.94 26.24
C LEU A 589 35.43 -37.19 27.58
N THR A 590 36.62 -36.73 27.98
CA THR A 590 36.77 -35.84 29.13
C THR A 590 36.08 -34.49 28.89
N LEU A 591 35.75 -33.76 29.97
CA LEU A 591 35.16 -32.42 29.88
C LEU A 591 36.06 -31.44 29.09
N GLY A 592 37.38 -31.58 29.19
CA GLY A 592 38.35 -30.78 28.44
C GLY A 592 38.28 -31.04 26.93
N GLU A 593 38.16 -32.30 26.53
CA GLU A 593 38.04 -32.69 25.12
C GLU A 593 36.71 -32.25 24.52
N LYS A 594 35.59 -32.41 25.26
CA LYS A 594 34.28 -31.90 24.85
C LYS A 594 34.30 -30.38 24.63
N ARG A 595 34.98 -29.63 25.51
CA ARG A 595 35.17 -28.17 25.35
C ARG A 595 36.00 -27.83 24.12
N LYS A 596 37.07 -28.59 23.84
CA LYS A 596 37.92 -28.39 22.66
C LYS A 596 37.15 -28.63 21.37
N ILE A 597 36.43 -29.74 21.27
CA ILE A 597 35.59 -30.08 20.11
C ILE A 597 34.53 -29.00 19.87
N LYS A 598 33.83 -28.55 20.92
CA LYS A 598 32.85 -27.46 20.81
C LYS A 598 33.47 -26.16 20.27
N LYS A 599 34.69 -25.84 20.69
CA LYS A 599 35.43 -24.65 20.21
C LYS A 599 35.83 -24.80 18.73
N GLU A 600 36.28 -25.99 18.32
CA GLU A 600 36.59 -26.30 16.91
C GLU A 600 35.34 -26.25 16.03
N ASP A 601 34.21 -26.80 16.47
CA ASP A 601 32.92 -26.73 15.79
C ASP A 601 32.45 -25.28 15.63
N LEU A 602 32.56 -24.47 16.68
CA LEU A 602 32.23 -23.06 16.65
C LEU A 602 33.10 -22.32 15.63
N ALA A 603 34.42 -22.56 15.62
CA ALA A 603 35.34 -21.96 14.65
C ALA A 603 35.04 -22.37 13.19
N ARG A 604 34.68 -23.65 12.96
CA ARG A 604 34.23 -24.13 11.63
C ARG A 604 32.95 -23.42 11.19
N MET A 605 31.97 -23.28 12.10
CA MET A 605 30.72 -22.58 11.83
C MET A 605 30.93 -21.10 11.58
N GLU A 606 31.78 -20.43 12.34
CA GLU A 606 32.16 -19.03 12.11
C GLU A 606 32.80 -18.85 10.73
N LYS A 607 33.79 -19.68 10.37
CA LYS A 607 34.41 -19.65 9.04
C LYS A 607 33.37 -19.84 7.94
N TYR A 608 32.44 -20.78 8.12
CA TYR A 608 31.34 -21.00 7.18
C TYR A 608 30.44 -19.76 7.04
N GLN A 609 30.05 -19.12 8.14
CA GLN A 609 29.23 -17.91 8.10
C GLN A 609 29.95 -16.75 7.38
N ARG A 610 31.26 -16.58 7.60
CA ARG A 610 32.06 -15.56 6.88
C ARG A 610 32.02 -15.77 5.38
N ILE A 611 32.32 -16.99 4.92
CA ILE A 611 32.27 -17.34 3.48
C ILE A 611 30.86 -17.12 2.94
N LYS A 612 29.85 -17.66 3.62
CA LYS A 612 28.44 -17.55 3.21
C LYS A 612 28.00 -16.10 3.02
N LEU A 613 28.29 -15.22 3.99
CA LEU A 613 27.88 -13.82 3.94
C LEU A 613 28.63 -13.04 2.86
N ALA A 614 29.94 -13.21 2.75
CA ALA A 614 30.76 -12.52 1.75
C ALA A 614 30.44 -12.98 0.31
N THR A 615 30.26 -14.28 0.08
CA THR A 615 29.83 -14.81 -1.23
C THR A 615 28.46 -14.25 -1.61
N ASN A 616 27.51 -14.21 -0.66
CA ASN A 616 26.20 -13.63 -0.93
C ASN A 616 26.27 -12.12 -1.24
N ALA A 617 27.11 -11.36 -0.53
CA ALA A 617 27.33 -9.95 -0.80
C ALA A 617 27.93 -9.71 -2.20
N ALA A 618 28.90 -10.53 -2.60
CA ALA A 618 29.50 -10.47 -3.94
C ALA A 618 28.48 -10.82 -5.06
N CYS A 619 27.64 -11.85 -4.86
CA CYS A 619 26.55 -12.16 -5.79
C CYS A 619 25.57 -10.97 -5.94
N LEU A 620 25.24 -10.29 -4.83
CA LEU A 620 24.40 -9.10 -4.86
C LEU A 620 25.07 -7.96 -5.65
N THR A 621 26.37 -7.71 -5.47
CA THR A 621 27.09 -6.71 -6.26
C THR A 621 27.04 -7.02 -7.76
N VAL A 622 27.31 -8.28 -8.15
CA VAL A 622 27.24 -8.69 -9.56
C VAL A 622 25.81 -8.51 -10.10
N MET A 623 24.79 -8.88 -9.33
CA MET A 623 23.39 -8.70 -9.69
C MET A 623 23.04 -7.23 -9.92
N ARG A 624 23.40 -6.33 -9.01
CA ARG A 624 23.11 -4.88 -9.10
C ARG A 624 23.78 -4.23 -10.29
N ARG A 625 25.04 -4.59 -10.56
CA ARG A 625 25.75 -4.16 -11.77
C ARG A 625 25.08 -4.69 -13.04
N THR A 626 24.67 -5.96 -13.03
CA THR A 626 24.02 -6.64 -14.15
C THR A 626 22.67 -6.01 -14.50
N ALA A 627 21.90 -5.53 -13.51
CA ALA A 627 20.66 -4.78 -13.72
C ALA A 627 20.85 -3.52 -14.60
N CYS A 628 22.04 -2.92 -14.63
CA CYS A 628 22.35 -1.78 -15.48
C CYS A 628 22.80 -2.16 -16.90
N MET A 629 23.07 -3.45 -17.14
CA MET A 629 23.58 -3.99 -18.40
C MET A 629 22.44 -4.61 -19.25
N SER A 630 22.83 -5.27 -20.35
CA SER A 630 21.92 -6.06 -21.18
C SER A 630 21.98 -7.52 -20.72
N MET A 631 20.87 -8.05 -20.23
CA MET A 631 20.81 -9.37 -19.58
C MET A 631 20.15 -10.40 -20.48
N PRO A 632 20.74 -11.59 -20.67
CA PRO A 632 20.04 -12.68 -21.34
C PRO A 632 18.88 -13.17 -20.45
N CYS A 633 17.73 -13.40 -21.06
CA CYS A 633 16.58 -14.01 -20.41
C CYS A 633 15.93 -14.99 -21.37
N VAL A 634 15.69 -16.21 -20.91
CA VAL A 634 14.91 -17.20 -21.65
C VAL A 634 13.46 -17.08 -21.20
N LEU A 635 12.57 -16.85 -22.14
CA LEU A 635 11.13 -16.89 -21.88
C LEU A 635 10.68 -18.34 -21.68
N PRO A 636 9.73 -18.61 -20.78
CA PRO A 636 9.21 -19.96 -20.62
C PRO A 636 8.58 -20.48 -21.91
N ASP A 637 7.74 -19.66 -22.53
CA ASP A 637 7.08 -19.96 -23.81
C ASP A 637 7.72 -19.15 -24.95
N LYS A 638 7.86 -19.78 -26.12
CA LYS A 638 8.29 -19.09 -27.34
C LYS A 638 7.12 -18.24 -27.88
N PRO A 639 7.22 -16.90 -27.91
CA PRO A 639 6.14 -16.08 -28.45
C PRO A 639 6.03 -16.29 -29.97
N VAL A 640 4.82 -16.25 -30.51
CA VAL A 640 4.58 -16.35 -31.96
C VAL A 640 5.35 -15.24 -32.68
N GLY A 641 6.27 -15.62 -33.57
CA GLY A 641 7.08 -14.68 -34.36
C GLY A 641 8.22 -13.99 -33.60
N ARG A 642 8.58 -14.41 -32.37
CA ARG A 642 9.74 -13.88 -31.63
C ARG A 642 10.66 -14.98 -31.09
N SER A 643 11.89 -14.60 -30.77
CA SER A 643 12.86 -15.47 -30.09
C SER A 643 12.43 -15.72 -28.64
N GLN A 644 12.62 -16.96 -28.17
CA GLN A 644 12.51 -17.32 -26.76
C GLN A 644 13.63 -16.67 -25.93
N ASN A 645 14.81 -16.47 -26.54
CA ASN A 645 15.94 -15.76 -25.95
C ASN A 645 15.75 -14.25 -26.17
N LEU A 646 15.61 -13.52 -25.07
CA LEU A 646 15.52 -12.07 -25.03
C LEU A 646 16.77 -11.46 -24.42
N LYS A 647 17.07 -10.22 -24.83
CA LYS A 647 18.01 -9.34 -24.13
C LYS A 647 17.22 -8.26 -23.38
N VAL A 648 17.18 -8.37 -22.06
CA VAL A 648 16.50 -7.44 -21.16
C VAL A 648 17.40 -6.25 -20.92
N LYS A 649 16.93 -5.04 -21.22
CA LYS A 649 17.64 -3.78 -20.95
C LYS A 649 16.71 -2.82 -20.22
N THR A 650 17.19 -2.26 -19.11
CA THR A 650 16.42 -1.28 -18.34
C THR A 650 16.27 0.03 -19.10
N PHE A 651 15.06 0.57 -19.11
CA PHE A 651 14.70 1.87 -19.64
C PHE A 651 14.96 3.00 -18.64
N ALA A 652 14.55 2.81 -17.39
CA ALA A 652 14.78 3.74 -16.27
C ALA A 652 14.82 2.96 -14.95
N HIS A 653 15.36 3.61 -13.90
CA HIS A 653 15.49 3.06 -12.55
C HIS A 653 14.69 3.91 -11.56
N LEU A 654 13.91 3.25 -10.70
CA LEU A 654 13.07 3.86 -9.67
C LEU A 654 13.53 3.39 -8.29
N PHE A 655 13.91 4.32 -7.42
CA PHE A 655 14.40 4.04 -6.08
C PHE A 655 13.44 4.55 -5.01
N LEU A 656 13.16 3.69 -4.02
CA LEU A 656 12.20 3.91 -2.94
C LEU A 656 12.67 3.23 -1.64
N GLY A 657 12.83 3.99 -0.56
CA GLY A 657 13.22 3.42 0.74
C GLY A 657 14.62 2.80 0.74
N GLY A 658 14.74 1.64 1.37
CA GLY A 658 15.97 0.84 1.42
C GLY A 658 16.73 0.97 2.73
N LYS A 659 17.27 -0.16 3.18
CA LYS A 659 17.93 -0.25 4.49
C LYS A 659 19.24 0.52 4.51
N ILE A 660 19.45 1.30 5.57
CA ILE A 660 20.75 1.89 5.89
C ILE A 660 21.61 0.92 6.69
N LEU A 661 21.03 0.20 7.66
CA LEU A 661 21.72 -0.79 8.49
C LEU A 661 21.15 -2.20 8.25
N GLY A 662 21.91 -3.23 8.61
CA GLY A 662 21.46 -4.63 8.50
C GLY A 662 21.21 -5.12 7.06
N TYR A 663 21.80 -4.46 6.06
CA TYR A 663 21.78 -4.89 4.67
C TYR A 663 22.67 -6.14 4.45
N SER A 664 22.52 -6.79 3.29
CA SER A 664 23.20 -8.05 2.95
C SER A 664 24.33 -7.91 1.92
N GLY A 665 24.51 -6.71 1.34
CA GLY A 665 25.54 -6.42 0.33
C GLY A 665 26.79 -5.78 0.92
N ILE A 666 27.67 -5.27 0.04
CA ILE A 666 28.93 -4.62 0.44
C ILE A 666 28.71 -3.22 1.03
N ILE A 667 27.63 -2.55 0.63
CA ILE A 667 27.09 -1.28 1.15
C ILE A 667 25.54 -1.37 1.12
N PRO A 668 24.79 -0.37 1.63
CA PRO A 668 23.33 -0.33 1.44
C PRO A 668 22.91 -0.59 -0.01
N GLY A 669 21.96 -1.48 -0.22
CA GLY A 669 21.67 -1.99 -1.56
C GLY A 669 21.21 -0.94 -2.56
N VAL A 670 20.37 0.00 -2.11
CA VAL A 670 19.89 1.12 -2.92
C VAL A 670 21.03 2.09 -3.26
N PHE A 671 22.00 2.30 -2.36
CA PHE A 671 23.19 3.11 -2.68
C PHE A 671 24.00 2.49 -3.81
N GLU A 672 24.24 1.17 -3.75
CA GLU A 672 25.00 0.46 -4.78
C GLU A 672 24.28 0.42 -6.12
N GLU A 673 22.96 0.20 -6.11
CA GLU A 673 22.15 0.21 -7.34
C GLU A 673 22.12 1.61 -7.98
N MET A 674 22.02 2.68 -7.18
CA MET A 674 22.13 4.05 -7.68
C MET A 674 23.52 4.36 -8.23
N LEU A 675 24.59 3.93 -7.53
CA LEU A 675 25.96 4.10 -8.00
C LEU A 675 26.11 3.51 -9.41
N HIS A 676 25.71 2.25 -9.61
CA HIS A 676 25.83 1.61 -10.92
C HIS A 676 24.92 2.26 -11.98
N ALA A 677 23.73 2.73 -11.59
CA ALA A 677 22.86 3.46 -12.51
C ALA A 677 23.48 4.80 -12.95
N PHE A 678 24.14 5.54 -12.04
CA PHE A 678 24.86 6.77 -12.34
C PHE A 678 26.09 6.53 -13.21
N GLU A 679 26.91 5.53 -12.88
CA GLU A 679 28.08 5.12 -13.69
C GLU A 679 27.67 4.73 -15.12
N ALA A 680 26.54 4.03 -15.26
CA ALA A 680 25.99 3.64 -16.56
C ALA A 680 25.17 4.74 -17.25
N GLY A 681 25.06 5.93 -16.66
CA GLY A 681 24.34 7.09 -17.20
C GLY A 681 22.86 6.82 -17.46
N LYS A 682 22.23 5.97 -16.65
CA LYS A 682 20.81 5.59 -16.78
C LYS A 682 19.89 6.69 -16.28
N PRO A 683 18.64 6.77 -16.79
CA PRO A 683 17.59 7.57 -16.17
C PRO A 683 17.25 7.06 -14.77
N VAL A 684 17.27 7.93 -13.77
CA VAL A 684 17.10 7.63 -12.35
C VAL A 684 16.03 8.53 -11.71
N PHE A 685 15.02 7.91 -11.12
CA PHE A 685 14.03 8.56 -10.27
C PHE A 685 14.31 8.18 -8.81
N VAL A 686 14.61 9.18 -7.98
CA VAL A 686 14.84 8.99 -6.54
C VAL A 686 13.66 9.56 -5.78
N ILE A 687 13.00 8.73 -4.98
CA ILE A 687 11.86 9.16 -4.16
C ILE A 687 12.32 9.35 -2.73
N GLY A 688 12.19 10.59 -2.23
CA GLY A 688 12.61 10.97 -0.88
C GLY A 688 11.62 10.61 0.22
N GLU A 689 10.31 10.62 -0.08
CA GLU A 689 9.23 10.37 0.90
C GLU A 689 9.53 9.14 1.76
N SER A 690 9.82 8.01 1.12
CA SER A 690 10.04 6.69 1.72
C SER A 690 11.25 6.51 2.62
N ARG A 691 12.04 7.57 2.89
CA ARG A 691 13.18 7.54 3.82
C ARG A 691 14.24 6.49 3.45
N GLY A 692 15.08 6.08 4.40
CA GLY A 692 16.16 5.12 4.18
C GLY A 692 17.20 5.60 3.19
N ALA A 693 17.83 4.66 2.48
CA ALA A 693 18.89 4.94 1.50
C ALA A 693 18.42 5.90 0.39
N SER A 694 17.25 5.65 -0.18
CA SER A 694 16.67 6.55 -1.19
C SER A 694 16.42 7.95 -0.62
N GLY A 695 15.89 8.03 0.60
CA GLY A 695 15.63 9.29 1.30
C GLY A 695 16.90 10.11 1.58
N LEU A 696 17.98 9.47 2.00
CA LEU A 696 19.26 10.16 2.23
C LEU A 696 19.85 10.71 0.94
N VAL A 697 19.89 9.92 -0.14
CA VAL A 697 20.37 10.42 -1.45
C VAL A 697 19.45 11.54 -1.96
N ALA A 698 18.14 11.41 -1.80
CA ALA A 698 17.20 12.46 -2.17
C ALA A 698 17.51 13.77 -1.43
N ARG A 699 17.72 13.69 -0.12
CA ARG A 699 18.09 14.83 0.73
C ARG A 699 19.40 15.46 0.28
N TRP A 700 20.46 14.68 0.07
CA TRP A 700 21.76 15.22 -0.32
C TRP A 700 21.75 15.84 -1.72
N LEU A 701 20.92 15.34 -2.63
CA LEU A 701 20.75 15.95 -3.96
C LEU A 701 19.89 17.22 -3.91
N ALA A 702 18.88 17.26 -3.02
CA ALA A 702 18.02 18.44 -2.83
C ALA A 702 18.72 19.56 -2.05
N TYR A 703 19.52 19.17 -1.05
CA TYR A 703 20.25 20.04 -0.12
C TYR A 703 21.70 19.54 0.02
N PRO A 704 22.60 19.90 -0.92
CA PRO A 704 23.98 19.42 -0.94
C PRO A 704 24.73 19.68 0.38
N PRO A 705 25.27 18.64 1.04
CA PRO A 705 25.98 18.79 2.30
C PRO A 705 27.36 19.45 2.10
N LYS A 706 27.81 20.23 3.09
CA LYS A 706 29.12 20.91 3.04
C LYS A 706 30.30 19.94 3.14
N SER A 707 30.12 18.85 3.87
CA SER A 707 31.11 17.78 4.06
C SER A 707 30.48 16.43 3.73
N ARG A 708 31.33 15.41 3.58
CA ARG A 708 30.87 14.04 3.34
C ARG A 708 29.97 13.57 4.49
N PRO A 709 28.72 13.12 4.20
CA PRO A 709 27.84 12.54 5.21
C PRO A 709 28.45 11.30 5.88
N PRO A 710 28.25 11.09 7.19
CA PRO A 710 28.72 9.90 7.89
C PRO A 710 28.27 8.60 7.23
N GLU A 711 27.02 8.52 6.76
CA GLU A 711 26.42 7.33 6.15
C GLU A 711 27.10 6.93 4.82
N LEU A 712 27.90 7.84 4.23
CA LEU A 712 28.77 7.56 3.10
C LEU A 712 30.20 7.23 3.54
N THR A 713 30.44 6.80 4.78
CA THR A 713 31.76 6.39 5.28
C THR A 713 31.71 4.98 5.84
N VAL A 714 32.81 4.24 5.74
CA VAL A 714 32.93 2.90 6.34
C VAL A 714 32.88 2.98 7.87
N ASP A 715 33.47 4.03 8.46
CA ASP A 715 33.47 4.25 9.91
C ASP A 715 32.06 4.29 10.52
N TYR A 716 31.08 4.84 9.80
CA TYR A 716 29.70 4.84 10.25
C TYR A 716 29.14 3.43 10.46
N TYR A 717 29.47 2.49 9.58
CA TYR A 717 29.03 1.09 9.66
C TYR A 717 29.89 0.23 10.60
N LEU A 718 30.99 0.77 11.11
CA LEU A 718 31.84 0.12 12.11
C LEU A 718 31.54 0.59 13.55
N LYS A 719 30.99 1.80 13.69
CA LYS A 719 30.64 2.41 14.99
C LYS A 719 29.35 1.81 15.54
N GLU A 720 29.34 1.51 16.84
CA GLU A 720 28.11 1.21 17.58
C GLU A 720 27.30 2.49 17.75
N THR A 721 26.17 2.58 17.06
CA THR A 721 25.31 3.76 17.04
C THR A 721 24.15 3.68 18.03
N SER A 722 23.70 2.48 18.42
CA SER A 722 22.62 2.25 19.41
C SER A 722 22.55 0.79 19.89
N PRO A 723 21.92 0.51 21.05
CA PRO A 723 21.66 -0.87 21.51
C PRO A 723 20.87 -1.65 20.45
N GLY A 724 21.41 -2.79 19.99
CA GLY A 724 20.83 -3.62 18.93
C GLY A 724 21.50 -3.50 17.55
N ASP A 725 22.30 -2.46 17.32
CA ASP A 725 23.10 -2.31 16.08
C ASP A 725 24.35 -3.20 16.06
N GLU A 726 24.76 -3.75 17.21
CA GLU A 726 25.93 -4.65 17.35
C GLU A 726 25.90 -5.79 16.32
N SER A 727 24.74 -6.43 16.12
CA SER A 727 24.57 -7.50 15.15
C SER A 727 24.73 -7.01 13.69
N CYS A 728 24.28 -5.79 13.39
CA CYS A 728 24.43 -5.19 12.07
C CYS A 728 25.90 -4.87 11.76
N ASN A 729 26.60 -4.31 12.73
CA ASN A 729 28.02 -3.95 12.63
C ASN A 729 28.89 -5.19 12.48
N GLU A 730 28.63 -6.22 13.30
CA GLU A 730 29.35 -7.49 13.22
C GLU A 730 29.15 -8.14 11.85
N ARG A 731 27.92 -8.12 11.34
CA ARG A 731 27.64 -8.60 9.99
C ARG A 731 28.44 -7.85 8.92
N PHE A 732 28.53 -6.52 9.01
CA PHE A 732 29.30 -5.72 8.06
C PHE A 732 30.80 -6.01 8.14
N LYS A 733 31.36 -6.14 9.34
CA LYS A 733 32.76 -6.56 9.57
C LYS A 733 33.06 -7.90 8.91
N ILE A 734 32.22 -8.90 9.17
CA ILE A 734 32.33 -10.24 8.57
C ILE A 734 32.32 -10.19 7.04
N ILE A 735 31.38 -9.43 6.45
CA ILE A 735 31.30 -9.26 4.99
C ILE A 735 32.58 -8.62 4.46
N ARG A 736 33.04 -7.52 5.08
CA ARG A 736 34.22 -6.78 4.64
C ARG A 736 35.48 -7.63 4.69
N GLU A 737 35.72 -8.35 5.79
CA GLU A 737 36.85 -9.28 5.93
C GLU A 737 36.79 -10.40 4.89
N GLY A 738 35.63 -11.03 4.73
CA GLY A 738 35.46 -12.12 3.76
C GLY A 738 35.70 -11.69 2.32
N LEU A 739 35.36 -10.45 1.96
CA LEU A 739 35.58 -9.89 0.62
C LEU A 739 37.05 -9.62 0.30
N GLN A 740 37.92 -9.41 1.29
CA GLN A 740 39.35 -9.16 1.06
C GLN A 740 39.99 -10.33 0.32
N ALA A 741 39.67 -11.56 0.73
CA ALA A 741 40.20 -12.79 0.16
C ALA A 741 39.49 -13.26 -1.13
N MET A 742 38.38 -12.62 -1.53
CA MET A 742 37.60 -13.03 -2.71
C MET A 742 37.98 -12.22 -3.96
N THR A 743 37.89 -12.86 -5.14
CA THR A 743 38.00 -12.19 -6.44
C THR A 743 36.76 -12.50 -7.25
N TYR A 744 36.16 -11.47 -7.85
CA TYR A 744 34.99 -11.62 -8.73
C TYR A 744 34.93 -10.48 -9.76
N PRO A 745 34.21 -10.65 -10.87
CA PRO A 745 34.17 -9.69 -11.96
C PRO A 745 33.66 -8.31 -11.53
N GLY A 746 34.53 -7.30 -11.62
CA GLY A 746 34.22 -5.94 -11.16
C GLY A 746 34.07 -5.85 -9.64
N LYS A 747 34.91 -6.60 -8.90
CA LYS A 747 35.09 -6.43 -7.46
C LYS A 747 35.11 -4.95 -7.10
N LEU A 748 34.33 -4.64 -6.08
CA LEU A 748 34.16 -3.29 -5.57
C LEU A 748 34.24 -3.40 -4.05
N THR A 749 35.14 -2.62 -3.45
CA THR A 749 35.22 -2.56 -1.99
C THR A 749 34.20 -1.56 -1.42
N PRO A 750 33.79 -1.69 -0.15
CA PRO A 750 32.88 -0.73 0.48
C PRO A 750 33.40 0.71 0.41
N ASP A 751 34.69 0.92 0.72
CA ASP A 751 35.36 2.22 0.67
C ASP A 751 35.25 2.85 -0.73
N GLU A 752 35.64 2.10 -1.78
CA GLU A 752 35.55 2.56 -3.18
C GLU A 752 34.12 2.87 -3.61
N ALA A 753 33.14 2.04 -3.22
CA ALA A 753 31.75 2.23 -3.59
C ALA A 753 31.19 3.53 -3.00
N LEU A 754 31.42 3.77 -1.69
CA LEU A 754 30.96 4.96 -1.01
C LEU A 754 31.67 6.23 -1.51
N ASP A 755 32.97 6.14 -1.82
CA ASP A 755 33.76 7.24 -2.39
C ASP A 755 33.21 7.69 -3.75
N ARG A 756 32.92 6.74 -4.62
CA ARG A 756 32.38 7.02 -5.96
C ARG A 756 30.97 7.61 -5.88
N LEU A 757 30.11 7.06 -5.02
CA LEU A 757 28.77 7.60 -4.82
C LEU A 757 28.82 9.03 -4.26
N TRP A 758 29.70 9.28 -3.28
CA TRP A 758 29.93 10.62 -2.76
C TRP A 758 30.42 11.59 -3.85
N SER A 759 31.30 11.16 -4.75
CA SER A 759 31.76 11.99 -5.87
C SER A 759 30.61 12.46 -6.76
N PHE A 760 29.67 11.57 -7.10
CA PHE A 760 28.47 11.95 -7.87
C PHE A 760 27.61 12.98 -7.12
N ILE A 761 27.33 12.74 -5.83
CA ILE A 761 26.52 13.63 -5.00
C ILE A 761 27.17 15.01 -4.85
N ARG A 762 28.46 15.06 -4.51
CA ARG A 762 29.24 16.30 -4.34
C ARG A 762 29.27 17.12 -5.62
N ASN A 763 29.37 16.46 -6.78
CA ASN A 763 29.42 17.14 -8.07
C ASN A 763 28.05 17.69 -8.49
N ALA A 764 26.94 17.12 -7.99
CA ALA A 764 25.58 17.57 -8.23
C ALA A 764 25.17 18.79 -7.37
N ASN A 765 26.00 19.83 -7.37
CA ASN A 765 25.87 21.00 -6.48
C ASN A 765 24.90 22.10 -6.96
N SER A 766 24.08 21.84 -7.98
CA SER A 766 23.04 22.76 -8.43
C SER A 766 21.88 21.97 -9.06
N GLN A 767 20.68 22.56 -9.08
CA GLN A 767 19.50 21.92 -9.68
C GLN A 767 19.71 21.48 -11.13
N LYS A 768 20.53 22.22 -11.90
CA LYS A 768 20.91 21.85 -13.28
C LYS A 768 21.75 20.57 -13.29
N LYS A 769 22.80 20.50 -12.46
CA LYS A 769 23.67 19.33 -12.38
C LYS A 769 22.97 18.10 -11.82
N VAL A 770 22.01 18.29 -10.90
CA VAL A 770 21.14 17.21 -10.42
C VAL A 770 20.33 16.64 -11.59
N ALA A 771 19.74 17.47 -12.44
CA ALA A 771 19.02 16.99 -13.63
C ALA A 771 19.95 16.26 -14.63
N GLU A 772 21.18 16.75 -14.83
CA GLU A 772 22.20 16.10 -15.68
C GLU A 772 22.68 14.74 -15.14
N LEU A 773 22.73 14.59 -13.80
CA LEU A 773 23.03 13.32 -13.12
C LEU A 773 21.87 12.33 -13.24
N LEU A 774 20.65 12.78 -12.91
CA LEU A 774 19.46 11.92 -12.85
C LEU A 774 18.94 11.51 -14.23
N ARG A 775 19.08 12.36 -15.26
CA ARG A 775 18.73 12.05 -16.66
C ARG A 775 17.32 11.46 -16.85
N ASN A 776 16.38 11.87 -16.02
CA ASN A 776 15.07 11.25 -15.90
C ASN A 776 13.96 11.97 -16.68
N GLY A 777 14.35 12.92 -17.53
CA GLY A 777 13.41 13.74 -18.33
C GLY A 777 12.84 14.95 -17.58
N LEU A 778 13.13 15.11 -16.29
CA LEU A 778 12.69 16.26 -15.50
C LEU A 778 13.74 17.37 -15.50
N ASN A 779 13.28 18.62 -15.44
CA ASN A 779 14.15 19.77 -15.20
C ASN A 779 14.59 19.87 -13.73
N GLY A 780 15.51 20.79 -13.42
CA GLY A 780 16.07 20.93 -12.07
C GLY A 780 15.04 21.25 -10.97
N SER A 781 14.05 22.09 -11.28
CA SER A 781 12.97 22.44 -10.33
C SER A 781 12.02 21.27 -10.08
N GLN A 782 11.65 20.55 -11.15
CA GLN A 782 10.82 19.34 -11.06
C GLN A 782 11.53 18.23 -10.29
N ASN A 783 12.84 18.04 -10.51
CA ASN A 783 13.64 17.10 -9.73
C ASN A 783 13.70 17.50 -8.25
N HIS A 784 13.95 18.78 -7.94
CA HIS A 784 13.92 19.24 -6.56
C HIS A 784 12.58 18.89 -5.88
N ARG A 785 11.45 19.17 -6.55
CA ARG A 785 10.12 18.78 -6.05
C ARG A 785 9.97 17.28 -5.86
N LEU A 786 10.43 16.44 -6.80
CA LEU A 786 10.36 14.97 -6.66
C LEU A 786 11.18 14.47 -5.46
N LEU A 787 12.36 15.05 -5.23
CA LEU A 787 13.27 14.67 -4.15
C LEU A 787 12.73 15.08 -2.77
N THR A 788 11.98 16.19 -2.68
CA THR A 788 11.50 16.76 -1.41
C THR A 788 10.02 16.49 -1.12
N SER A 789 9.24 16.00 -2.09
CA SER A 789 7.81 15.80 -1.91
C SER A 789 7.52 14.66 -0.93
N GLY A 790 6.59 14.91 0.00
CA GLY A 790 5.99 13.90 0.89
C GLY A 790 4.57 13.55 0.47
N SER A 791 4.29 13.56 -0.84
CA SER A 791 2.95 13.30 -1.37
C SER A 791 3.00 12.56 -2.69
N SER A 792 2.46 11.35 -2.68
CA SER A 792 2.22 10.55 -3.90
C SER A 792 1.51 11.30 -5.03
N LYS A 793 0.73 12.35 -4.74
CA LYS A 793 0.03 13.18 -5.76
C LYS A 793 0.95 14.07 -6.56
N GLU A 794 2.12 14.38 -6.02
CA GLU A 794 3.14 15.13 -6.73
C GLU A 794 4.20 14.18 -7.28
N ILE A 795 4.57 13.14 -6.51
CA ILE A 795 5.55 12.13 -6.94
C ILE A 795 5.08 11.41 -8.22
N CYS A 796 3.87 10.85 -8.25
CA CYS A 796 3.41 10.07 -9.40
C CYS A 796 3.38 10.88 -10.72
N PRO A 797 2.75 12.08 -10.78
CA PRO A 797 2.77 12.88 -12.01
C PRO A 797 4.17 13.32 -12.44
N LEU A 798 5.07 13.64 -11.49
CA LEU A 798 6.45 13.99 -11.82
C LEU A 798 7.18 12.80 -12.46
N VAL A 799 7.06 11.60 -11.89
CA VAL A 799 7.65 10.39 -12.48
C VAL A 799 7.10 10.16 -13.89
N TRP A 800 5.78 10.24 -14.09
CA TRP A 800 5.18 10.02 -15.42
C TRP A 800 5.54 11.11 -16.43
N THR A 801 5.67 12.37 -15.98
CA THR A 801 6.16 13.47 -16.81
C THR A 801 7.57 13.16 -17.31
N GLY A 802 8.48 12.76 -16.41
CA GLY A 802 9.83 12.38 -16.78
C GLY A 802 9.87 11.21 -17.77
N ILE A 803 9.07 10.17 -17.51
CA ILE A 803 8.93 9.01 -18.41
C ILE A 803 8.44 9.45 -19.80
N ASN A 804 7.45 10.34 -19.88
CA ASN A 804 6.95 10.85 -21.14
C ASN A 804 8.05 11.54 -21.95
N GLU A 805 8.81 12.44 -21.32
CA GLU A 805 9.93 13.14 -21.97
C GLU A 805 11.04 12.18 -22.44
N LEU A 806 11.34 11.12 -21.66
CA LEU A 806 12.27 10.06 -22.07
C LEU A 806 11.78 9.29 -23.31
N THR A 807 10.46 9.08 -23.46
CA THR A 807 9.91 8.42 -24.64
C THR A 807 9.97 9.31 -25.88
N LYS A 808 9.70 10.61 -25.76
CA LYS A 808 9.81 11.59 -26.86
C LYS A 808 11.23 11.68 -27.42
N SER A 809 12.21 11.81 -26.54
CA SER A 809 13.63 11.87 -26.90
C SER A 809 14.14 10.59 -27.57
N SER A 810 13.66 9.41 -27.13
CA SER A 810 13.99 8.12 -27.76
C SER A 810 13.40 7.97 -29.18
N GLY A 811 12.27 8.61 -29.47
CA GLY A 811 11.58 8.55 -30.77
C GLY A 811 12.30 9.33 -31.88
N ASN A 812 12.87 10.50 -31.57
CA ASN A 812 13.58 11.34 -32.54
C ASN A 812 14.89 10.72 -33.04
N SER A 813 15.58 9.91 -32.23
CA SER A 813 16.77 9.16 -32.66
C SER A 813 16.50 8.10 -33.75
N ASN A 814 15.29 7.55 -33.82
CA ASN A 814 14.91 6.57 -34.85
C ASN A 814 14.43 7.21 -36.17
N ALA A 815 13.99 8.47 -36.14
CA ALA A 815 13.55 9.19 -37.35
C ALA A 815 14.74 9.64 -38.22
N VAL A 816 15.88 9.95 -37.61
CA VAL A 816 17.11 10.33 -38.32
C VAL A 816 17.78 9.10 -38.97
N ALA A 817 17.71 7.92 -38.34
CA ALA A 817 18.27 6.69 -38.87
C ALA A 817 17.54 6.13 -40.12
N ARG A 818 16.29 6.55 -40.38
CA ARG A 818 15.54 6.16 -41.60
C ARG A 818 15.83 7.02 -42.84
N LYS A 819 16.60 8.11 -42.72
CA LYS A 819 16.93 8.99 -43.86
C LYS A 819 18.27 8.70 -44.55
N THR A 820 19.04 7.73 -44.06
CA THR A 820 20.34 7.36 -44.65
C THR A 820 20.35 5.90 -45.13
N VAL A 821 19.54 5.61 -46.15
CA VAL A 821 19.82 4.48 -47.05
C VAL A 821 19.90 5.07 -48.46
N PRO A 822 21.08 5.18 -49.09
CA PRO A 822 21.18 5.62 -50.46
C PRO A 822 20.59 4.53 -51.36
N ARG A 823 19.58 4.89 -52.16
CA ARG A 823 19.07 4.05 -53.25
C ARG A 823 20.23 3.71 -54.20
N LYS A 824 20.75 2.48 -54.12
CA LYS A 824 21.61 1.91 -55.17
C LYS A 824 20.76 1.80 -56.45
N ARG A 825 21.10 2.60 -57.46
CA ARG A 825 20.67 2.39 -58.84
C ARG A 825 21.35 1.12 -59.35
N SER A 826 20.56 0.14 -59.77
CA SER A 826 21.00 -1.01 -60.56
C SER A 826 21.32 -0.58 -61.99
N PRO A 827 22.45 -0.98 -62.60
CA PRO A 827 22.67 -0.88 -64.03
C PRO A 827 21.94 -2.03 -64.76
N GLY A 828 21.46 -1.75 -65.97
CA GLY A 828 20.55 -2.61 -66.72
C GLY A 828 21.17 -3.71 -67.58
N GLY A 829 20.29 -4.33 -68.38
CA GLY A 829 20.56 -5.29 -69.46
C GLY A 829 20.28 -6.74 -69.04
N ARG A 830 19.43 -7.53 -69.70
CA ARG A 830 18.77 -7.48 -71.02
C ARG A 830 17.35 -8.04 -70.90
#